data_AF-A0AAN8FNM6-F1
#
_entry.id   AF-A0AAN8FNM6-F1
#
_cell.length_a   1.000
_cell.length_b   1.000
_cell.length_c   1.000
_cell.angle_alpha   90.00
_cell.angle_beta   90.00
_cell.angle_gamma   90.00
#
_symmetry.space_group_name_H-M   'P 1'
#
loop_
_entity.id
_entity.type
_entity.pdbx_description
1 polymer ?
#
loop_
_entity_poly.entity_id
_entity_poly.type
_entity_poly.pdbx_seq_one_letter_code
_entity_poly.pdbx_strand_id
1 'polypeptide(L)'
;MNGKTAEILEDAIQRHEKFWSTVEETYAEAVAQGSQLVQLLKSVDLDDAPSKEQMGKLTRAHKHLLCLWKERRVRLHSMLALIAFRTDTQLVVEWLEQHGDPYLTKNTSIGETVEQARTLQRNHSHFRQIARNTYSNANKLFEASKAILESGVCDAEKMRAMIGDLDQRVQHFTHRVESRFNLLNQSVLFHTHYHEIMAWYDEMEKKYAERVVDSEVEACERSKEQWLYESDGTAQAYATTIGEGTQLVRELEAHSQHTGIDYNSNIACINRLIRNIESRNSKLSSIWNPQRVLLQIGLRFAVFVRDNCEVLSQIRSWEEDMRGMLESSTFAGNAEKVLPFHQDNTAQVKMAVKNIRKCAQEVLQSIHGNGFSDLRTRQGKSVTDLIRENLKILEVAEHQVMQYAAETSYRIEGSRKLGRIRNVVREIVAVFDREERALQVMSTVPVDLEQALRAQEAHEMFIKRIELNNMDSVRVFYELSNELIREGSTDRSAVVELNEMVTGRWRRLSGLAEERNKLLKAAIVCYKTYLTGVYPILDQLEKDYSQNPDRDWCAVRVGETPQERVNVISELLSKHMDYKDRFLKGCIYAQKTSELFLKYIERTSSGTGVHNRHDSERIMRMKSDLRERQSKILELWTKKKKQLDRCQQFVLMDATRHVLVDWLCGEGERRLNEFLGKGVADAATLEDFHTFKLAVKEERAKIQTLLCMAGPIRDEAKQHAADIADCMDDVRLRFEKFSRRVAECETILRGGKPIPKDDLSLDRLSDPNVEENMNIMKREQNKKMREPMHELIKSERDYIEDLRKCIEVYIAEFDSAEANSTLPTILKDRRKAIFGNYEKLYAFHSEKFFHELSKYEDDPEEVGCSFTVWVDYLNELYTDYCVNMEQNNHVVALPEVMSFFESIREKHGLEQNNSLHSMRIKPVQRCTRYKLLMEQLLKHCSNVEEIR
;
A
#
# COMPACT_ATOMS: atom_id res chain seq x y z
N MET A 1 -21.23 -79.97 112.75
CA MET A 1 -21.63 -80.21 114.16
C MET A 1 -22.86 -79.42 114.61
N ASN A 2 -23.60 -78.74 113.73
CA ASN A 2 -24.63 -77.77 114.13
C ASN A 2 -26.07 -78.32 114.19
N GLY A 3 -26.37 -79.43 113.50
CA GLY A 3 -27.75 -79.94 113.38
C GLY A 3 -28.37 -80.39 114.70
N LYS A 4 -27.62 -81.18 115.50
CA LYS A 4 -28.09 -81.61 116.83
C LYS A 4 -28.33 -80.44 117.78
N THR A 5 -27.53 -79.38 117.70
CA THR A 5 -27.65 -78.20 118.56
C THR A 5 -28.83 -77.32 118.16
N ALA A 6 -29.17 -77.25 116.87
CA ALA A 6 -30.35 -76.57 116.35
C ALA A 6 -31.64 -77.31 116.75
N GLU A 7 -31.70 -78.64 116.58
CA GLU A 7 -32.83 -79.47 117.02
C GLU A 7 -33.07 -79.35 118.52
N ILE A 8 -32.01 -79.33 119.33
CA ILE A 8 -32.11 -79.11 120.78
C ILE A 8 -32.66 -77.73 121.13
N LEU A 9 -32.32 -76.69 120.35
CA LEU A 9 -32.81 -75.32 120.54
C LEU A 9 -34.27 -75.17 120.11
N GLU A 10 -34.68 -75.80 119.01
CA GLU A 10 -36.07 -75.84 118.56
C GLU A 10 -36.96 -76.54 119.59
N ASP A 11 -36.51 -77.68 120.15
CA ASP A 11 -37.21 -78.39 121.20
C ASP A 11 -37.22 -77.59 122.53
N ALA A 12 -36.15 -76.86 122.84
CA ALA A 12 -36.11 -75.96 123.99
C ALA A 12 -37.06 -74.75 123.84
N ILE A 13 -37.23 -74.22 122.64
CA ILE A 13 -38.24 -73.18 122.33
C ILE A 13 -39.64 -73.73 122.58
N GLN A 14 -39.95 -74.92 122.04
CA GLN A 14 -41.25 -75.56 122.24
C GLN A 14 -41.54 -75.82 123.73
N ARG A 15 -40.55 -76.32 124.48
CA ARG A 15 -40.70 -76.52 125.93
C ARG A 15 -40.86 -75.21 126.71
N HIS A 16 -40.18 -74.14 126.31
CA HIS A 16 -40.28 -72.81 126.93
C HIS A 16 -41.63 -72.14 126.68
N GLU A 17 -42.21 -72.29 125.48
CA GLU A 17 -43.58 -71.89 125.18
C GLU A 17 -44.59 -72.70 126.03
N LYS A 18 -44.41 -74.02 126.11
CA LYS A 18 -45.28 -74.92 126.89
C LYS A 18 -45.27 -74.61 128.39
N PHE A 19 -44.10 -74.30 128.96
CA PHE A 19 -43.96 -73.91 130.36
C PHE A 19 -44.77 -72.65 130.69
N TRP A 20 -44.75 -71.63 129.83
CA TRP A 20 -45.52 -70.40 130.06
C TRP A 20 -47.03 -70.64 130.06
N SER A 21 -47.52 -71.50 129.17
CA SER A 21 -48.92 -71.93 129.16
C SER A 21 -49.35 -72.51 130.51
N THR A 22 -48.51 -73.34 131.15
CA THR A 22 -48.79 -73.92 132.47
C THR A 22 -48.73 -72.89 133.59
N VAL A 23 -47.77 -71.95 133.54
CA VAL A 23 -47.68 -70.85 134.52
C VAL A 23 -48.92 -69.96 134.45
N GLU A 24 -49.42 -69.63 133.26
CA GLU A 24 -50.64 -68.81 133.11
C GLU A 24 -51.86 -69.51 133.73
N GLU A 25 -52.05 -70.81 133.47
CA GLU A 25 -53.12 -71.59 134.10
C GLU A 25 -53.02 -71.57 135.63
N THR A 26 -51.82 -71.84 136.17
CA THR A 26 -51.59 -71.92 137.62
C THR A 26 -51.76 -70.56 138.30
N TYR A 27 -51.32 -69.47 137.65
CA TYR A 27 -51.52 -68.10 138.13
C TYR A 27 -53.00 -67.71 138.11
N ALA A 28 -53.75 -68.08 137.06
CA ALA A 28 -55.18 -67.83 136.98
C ALA A 28 -55.95 -68.53 138.11
N GLU A 29 -55.63 -69.79 138.42
CA GLU A 29 -56.21 -70.53 139.55
C GLU A 29 -55.87 -69.88 140.90
N ALA A 30 -54.61 -69.53 141.13
CA ALA A 30 -54.16 -68.94 142.40
C ALA A 30 -54.78 -67.56 142.67
N VAL A 31 -54.95 -66.73 141.62
CA VAL A 31 -55.64 -65.43 141.73
C VAL A 31 -57.12 -65.62 142.02
N ALA A 32 -57.78 -66.61 141.41
CA ALA A 32 -59.19 -66.91 141.64
C ALA A 32 -59.45 -67.35 143.09
N GLN A 33 -58.66 -68.30 143.60
CA GLN A 33 -58.77 -68.79 144.98
C GLN A 33 -58.45 -67.71 146.01
N GLY A 34 -57.38 -66.94 145.82
CA GLY A 34 -57.02 -65.86 146.75
C GLY A 34 -58.02 -64.70 146.72
N SER A 35 -58.70 -64.43 145.59
CA SER A 35 -59.78 -63.44 145.52
C SER A 35 -61.02 -63.89 146.30
N GLN A 36 -61.36 -65.18 146.25
CA GLN A 36 -62.41 -65.79 147.08
C GLN A 36 -62.12 -65.65 148.58
N LEU A 37 -60.88 -65.89 149.00
CA LEU A 37 -60.46 -65.76 150.39
C LEU A 37 -60.58 -64.31 150.91
N VAL A 38 -60.16 -63.33 150.10
CA VAL A 38 -60.30 -61.90 150.43
C VAL A 38 -61.78 -61.47 150.52
N GLN A 39 -62.67 -62.09 149.72
CA GLN A 39 -64.12 -61.89 149.81
C GLN A 39 -64.72 -62.47 151.11
N LEU A 40 -64.31 -63.67 151.50
CA LEU A 40 -64.74 -64.33 152.74
C LEU A 40 -64.31 -63.54 153.98
N LEU A 41 -63.07 -63.07 154.05
CA LEU A 41 -62.57 -62.27 155.18
C LEU A 41 -63.30 -60.93 155.34
N LYS A 42 -63.70 -60.31 154.22
CA LYS A 42 -64.55 -59.10 154.21
C LYS A 42 -65.94 -59.32 154.81
N SER A 43 -66.47 -60.55 154.81
CA SER A 43 -67.81 -60.84 155.35
C SER A 43 -67.85 -60.93 156.89
N VAL A 44 -66.69 -60.97 157.54
CA VAL A 44 -66.53 -61.07 159.02
C VAL A 44 -66.11 -59.72 159.63
N ASP A 45 -66.17 -58.63 158.87
CA ASP A 45 -65.81 -57.26 159.27
C ASP A 45 -64.37 -57.07 159.82
N LEU A 46 -63.47 -57.98 159.46
CA LEU A 46 -62.03 -57.86 159.67
C LEU A 46 -61.39 -57.23 158.43
N ASP A 47 -60.79 -56.04 158.57
CA ASP A 47 -60.01 -55.45 157.49
C ASP A 47 -58.67 -56.19 157.35
N ASP A 48 -58.61 -57.13 156.41
CA ASP A 48 -57.44 -57.97 156.17
C ASP A 48 -56.52 -57.37 155.08
N ALA A 49 -55.74 -56.36 155.49
CA ALA A 49 -54.64 -55.80 154.70
C ALA A 49 -53.58 -56.83 154.22
N PRO A 50 -53.21 -57.88 155.00
CA PRO A 50 -52.24 -58.89 154.60
C PRO A 50 -52.57 -59.65 153.31
N SER A 51 -53.82 -60.11 153.13
CA SER A 51 -54.18 -60.91 151.95
C SER A 51 -54.18 -60.09 150.65
N LYS A 52 -54.55 -58.81 150.70
CA LYS A 52 -54.45 -57.90 149.53
C LYS A 52 -52.99 -57.68 149.11
N GLU A 53 -52.08 -57.58 150.07
CA GLU A 53 -50.66 -57.44 149.77
C GLU A 53 -50.08 -58.68 149.08
N GLN A 54 -50.49 -59.88 149.52
CA GLN A 54 -50.08 -61.15 148.89
C GLN A 54 -50.58 -61.29 147.45
N MET A 55 -51.81 -60.85 147.15
CA MET A 55 -52.34 -60.84 145.78
C MET A 55 -51.58 -59.87 144.86
N GLY A 56 -51.18 -58.72 145.40
CA GLY A 56 -50.31 -57.76 144.70
C GLY A 56 -48.89 -58.28 144.48
N LYS A 57 -48.34 -59.11 145.38
CA LYS A 57 -47.06 -59.82 145.19
C LYS A 57 -47.16 -60.86 144.07
N LEU A 58 -48.24 -61.64 144.03
CA LEU A 58 -48.48 -62.65 142.99
C LEU A 58 -48.55 -62.03 141.58
N THR A 59 -49.28 -60.92 141.42
CA THR A 59 -49.40 -60.22 140.11
C THR A 59 -48.09 -59.60 139.64
N ARG A 60 -47.29 -59.05 140.57
CA ARG A 60 -45.95 -58.54 140.25
C ARG A 60 -44.99 -59.67 139.86
N ALA A 61 -45.07 -60.81 140.56
CA ALA A 61 -44.29 -61.99 140.22
C ALA A 61 -44.64 -62.51 138.81
N HIS A 62 -45.91 -62.57 138.43
CA HIS A 62 -46.33 -62.96 137.08
C HIS A 62 -45.83 -61.99 135.99
N LYS A 63 -46.00 -60.67 136.16
CA LYS A 63 -45.48 -59.68 135.20
C LYS A 63 -43.95 -59.76 135.05
N HIS A 64 -43.24 -59.99 136.16
CA HIS A 64 -41.80 -60.19 136.14
C HIS A 64 -41.43 -61.48 135.38
N LEU A 65 -42.14 -62.59 135.65
CA LEU A 65 -41.92 -63.86 134.96
C LEU A 65 -42.24 -63.77 133.45
N LEU A 66 -43.27 -63.01 133.05
CA LEU A 66 -43.60 -62.75 131.64
C LEU A 66 -42.48 -62.00 130.92
N CYS A 67 -41.89 -61.00 131.59
CA CYS A 67 -40.75 -60.27 131.07
C CYS A 67 -39.56 -61.21 130.85
N LEU A 68 -39.23 -62.02 131.87
CA LEU A 68 -38.15 -63.02 131.80
C LEU A 68 -38.43 -64.09 130.72
N TRP A 69 -39.68 -64.47 130.52
CA TRP A 69 -40.08 -65.43 129.49
C TRP A 69 -39.90 -64.85 128.09
N LYS A 70 -40.37 -63.62 127.83
CA LYS A 70 -40.20 -62.92 126.55
C LYS A 70 -38.71 -62.73 126.23
N GLU A 71 -37.92 -62.32 127.21
CA GLU A 71 -36.46 -62.21 127.07
C GLU A 71 -35.82 -63.55 126.68
N ARG A 72 -36.21 -64.64 127.36
CA ARG A 72 -35.69 -65.98 127.05
C ARG A 72 -36.16 -66.51 125.69
N ARG A 73 -37.38 -66.19 125.24
CA ARG A 73 -37.90 -66.57 123.91
C ARG A 73 -37.13 -65.89 122.79
N VAL A 74 -36.90 -64.57 122.89
CA VAL A 74 -36.08 -63.81 121.94
C VAL A 74 -34.66 -64.36 121.90
N ARG A 75 -34.10 -64.71 123.06
CA ARG A 75 -32.76 -65.33 123.13
C ARG A 75 -32.71 -66.64 122.35
N LEU A 76 -33.64 -67.57 122.57
CA LEU A 76 -33.63 -68.87 121.92
C LEU A 76 -33.75 -68.80 120.39
N HIS A 77 -34.65 -67.94 119.87
CA HIS A 77 -34.78 -67.75 118.41
C HIS A 77 -33.53 -67.11 117.80
N SER A 78 -32.91 -66.17 118.52
CA SER A 78 -31.67 -65.54 118.07
C SER A 78 -30.48 -66.51 118.11
N MET A 79 -30.47 -67.50 119.02
CA MET A 79 -29.50 -68.59 119.02
C MET A 79 -29.66 -69.50 117.79
N LEU A 80 -30.90 -69.78 117.37
CA LEU A 80 -31.18 -70.57 116.17
C LEU A 80 -30.76 -69.80 114.89
N ALA A 81 -31.10 -68.51 114.80
CA ALA A 81 -30.67 -67.63 113.72
C ALA A 81 -29.14 -67.54 113.59
N LEU A 82 -28.42 -67.53 114.72
CA LEU A 82 -26.95 -67.56 114.74
C LEU A 82 -26.39 -68.86 114.14
N ILE A 83 -27.05 -70.00 114.32
CA ILE A 83 -26.63 -71.28 113.74
C ILE A 83 -26.87 -71.29 112.22
N ALA A 84 -28.03 -70.81 111.77
CA ALA A 84 -28.34 -70.67 110.35
C ALA A 84 -27.33 -69.73 109.67
N PHE A 85 -27.09 -68.55 110.25
CA PHE A 85 -26.11 -67.58 109.78
C PHE A 85 -24.69 -68.17 109.62
N ARG A 86 -24.22 -68.96 110.60
CA ARG A 86 -22.90 -69.62 110.50
C ARG A 86 -22.84 -70.66 109.38
N THR A 87 -23.93 -71.41 109.18
CA THR A 87 -24.02 -72.40 108.12
C THR A 87 -24.00 -71.74 106.74
N ASP A 88 -24.80 -70.69 106.55
CA ASP A 88 -24.88 -69.97 105.28
C ASP A 88 -23.60 -69.19 104.97
N THR A 89 -22.93 -68.64 105.99
CA THR A 89 -21.60 -68.04 105.86
C THR A 89 -20.58 -69.06 105.36
N GLN A 90 -20.61 -70.28 105.91
CA GLN A 90 -19.74 -71.36 105.47
C GLN A 90 -20.03 -71.76 104.01
N LEU A 91 -21.29 -71.79 103.57
CA LEU A 91 -21.65 -72.10 102.18
C LEU A 91 -21.13 -71.04 101.19
N VAL A 92 -21.17 -69.76 101.55
CA VAL A 92 -20.59 -68.68 100.72
C VAL A 92 -19.07 -68.81 100.63
N VAL A 93 -18.40 -69.08 101.76
CA VAL A 93 -16.94 -69.32 101.78
C VAL A 93 -16.59 -70.56 100.96
N GLU A 94 -17.35 -71.65 101.10
CA GLU A 94 -17.15 -72.89 100.35
C GLU A 94 -17.32 -72.67 98.85
N TRP A 95 -18.31 -71.90 98.42
CA TRP A 95 -18.48 -71.56 97.01
C TRP A 95 -17.30 -70.73 96.47
N LEU A 96 -16.81 -69.75 97.24
CA LEU A 96 -15.63 -68.96 96.86
C LEU A 96 -14.40 -69.87 96.71
N GLU A 97 -14.16 -70.77 97.65
CA GLU A 97 -12.99 -71.66 97.67
C GLU A 97 -13.07 -72.80 96.65
N GLN A 98 -14.25 -73.38 96.43
CA GLN A 98 -14.42 -74.57 95.57
C GLN A 98 -14.82 -74.25 94.12
N HIS A 99 -15.42 -73.08 93.86
CA HIS A 99 -15.93 -72.72 92.53
C HIS A 99 -15.40 -71.38 92.02
N GLY A 100 -15.36 -70.36 92.89
CA GLY A 100 -14.89 -69.02 92.53
C GLY A 100 -13.39 -68.96 92.18
N ASP A 101 -12.55 -69.18 93.19
CA ASP A 101 -11.09 -69.12 93.06
C ASP A 101 -10.51 -70.14 92.06
N PRO A 102 -11.01 -71.39 91.99
CA PRO A 102 -10.59 -72.34 90.96
C PRO A 102 -10.89 -71.87 89.54
N TYR A 103 -11.98 -71.12 89.31
CA TYR A 103 -12.28 -70.58 88.00
C TYR A 103 -11.27 -69.50 87.59
N LEU A 104 -10.97 -68.54 88.48
CA LEU A 104 -10.04 -67.45 88.20
C LEU A 104 -8.59 -67.92 88.04
N THR A 105 -8.20 -69.00 88.73
CA THR A 105 -6.84 -69.57 88.64
C THR A 105 -6.66 -70.47 87.42
N LYS A 106 -7.72 -71.14 86.93
CA LYS A 106 -7.66 -71.96 85.71
C LYS A 106 -7.84 -71.14 84.43
N ASN A 107 -8.67 -70.11 84.47
CA ASN A 107 -8.92 -69.25 83.32
C ASN A 107 -8.00 -68.04 83.43
N THR A 108 -6.79 -68.14 82.88
CA THR A 108 -5.79 -67.07 82.93
C THR A 108 -5.56 -66.44 81.55
N SER A 109 -5.75 -67.19 80.46
CA SER A 109 -5.59 -66.69 79.09
C SER A 109 -6.42 -65.44 78.78
N ILE A 110 -5.87 -64.56 77.93
CA ILE A 110 -6.54 -63.38 77.38
C ILE A 110 -6.85 -63.47 75.87
N GLY A 111 -6.49 -64.60 75.24
CA GLY A 111 -6.64 -64.85 73.81
C GLY A 111 -5.45 -64.34 72.99
N GLU A 112 -5.14 -65.02 71.88
CA GLU A 112 -4.11 -64.58 70.93
C GLU A 112 -4.70 -63.96 69.65
N THR A 113 -6.01 -64.13 69.43
CA THR A 113 -6.76 -63.56 68.30
C THR A 113 -8.02 -62.84 68.80
N VAL A 114 -8.62 -62.01 67.93
CA VAL A 114 -9.88 -61.32 68.21
C VAL A 114 -10.98 -62.32 68.61
N GLU A 115 -11.10 -63.42 67.88
CA GLU A 115 -12.13 -64.45 68.11
C GLU A 115 -11.92 -65.15 69.45
N GLN A 116 -10.67 -65.44 69.80
CA GLN A 116 -10.32 -66.06 71.07
C GLN A 116 -10.57 -65.11 72.24
N ALA A 117 -10.09 -63.86 72.15
CA ALA A 117 -10.28 -62.84 73.17
C ALA A 117 -11.78 -62.57 73.41
N ARG A 118 -12.59 -62.48 72.35
CA ARG A 118 -14.06 -62.31 72.44
C ARG A 118 -14.72 -63.51 73.10
N THR A 119 -14.28 -64.72 72.78
CA THR A 119 -14.82 -65.94 73.40
C THR A 119 -14.53 -65.99 74.90
N LEU A 120 -13.28 -65.67 75.28
CA LEU A 120 -12.87 -65.60 76.68
C LEU A 120 -13.61 -64.50 77.46
N GLN A 121 -13.79 -63.33 76.86
CA GLN A 121 -14.59 -62.22 77.41
C GLN A 121 -16.04 -62.65 77.67
N ARG A 122 -16.70 -63.31 76.69
CA ARG A 122 -18.08 -63.81 76.85
C ARG A 122 -18.18 -64.86 77.95
N ASN A 123 -17.25 -65.82 77.99
CA ASN A 123 -17.22 -66.87 79.00
C ASN A 123 -17.05 -66.28 80.41
N HIS A 124 -16.15 -65.29 80.55
CA HIS A 124 -15.93 -64.60 81.82
C HIS A 124 -17.12 -63.71 82.22
N SER A 125 -17.80 -63.09 81.25
CA SER A 125 -19.06 -62.36 81.48
C SER A 125 -20.16 -63.28 82.02
N HIS A 126 -20.30 -64.49 81.48
CA HIS A 126 -21.22 -65.49 81.99
C HIS A 126 -20.86 -65.90 83.44
N PHE A 127 -19.59 -66.15 83.71
CA PHE A 127 -19.12 -66.44 85.08
C PHE A 127 -19.38 -65.30 86.05
N ARG A 128 -19.14 -64.05 85.63
CA ARG A 128 -19.44 -62.85 86.42
C ARG A 128 -20.91 -62.78 86.82
N GLN A 129 -21.82 -63.20 85.94
CA GLN A 129 -23.25 -63.29 86.26
C GLN A 129 -23.53 -64.36 87.32
N ILE A 130 -22.84 -65.50 87.29
CA ILE A 130 -22.95 -66.55 88.31
C ILE A 130 -22.41 -66.05 89.66
N ALA A 131 -21.25 -65.37 89.67
CA ALA A 131 -20.64 -64.79 90.87
C ALA A 131 -21.52 -63.72 91.54
N ARG A 132 -22.34 -63.01 90.76
CA ARG A 132 -23.29 -62.00 91.27
C ARG A 132 -24.30 -62.58 92.26
N ASN A 133 -24.68 -63.85 92.10
CA ASN A 133 -25.56 -64.53 93.05
C ASN A 133 -24.87 -64.71 94.41
N THR A 134 -23.58 -65.04 94.42
CA THR A 134 -22.77 -65.15 95.63
C THR A 134 -22.63 -63.80 96.34
N TYR A 135 -22.44 -62.71 95.58
CA TYR A 135 -22.40 -61.35 96.16
C TYR A 135 -23.73 -60.98 96.82
N SER A 136 -24.85 -61.28 96.17
CA SER A 136 -26.19 -61.07 96.73
C SER A 136 -26.40 -61.87 98.03
N ASN A 137 -25.94 -63.12 98.05
CA ASN A 137 -26.03 -63.98 99.23
C ASN A 137 -25.16 -63.47 100.39
N ALA A 138 -23.92 -63.05 100.12
CA ALA A 138 -23.06 -62.41 101.11
C ALA A 138 -23.71 -61.13 101.69
N ASN A 139 -24.35 -60.32 100.83
CA ASN A 139 -25.01 -59.10 101.27
C ASN A 139 -26.23 -59.36 102.18
N LYS A 140 -27.01 -60.40 101.89
CA LYS A 140 -28.09 -60.86 102.78
C LYS A 140 -27.56 -61.32 104.14
N LEU A 141 -26.39 -61.97 104.16
CA LEU A 141 -25.72 -62.37 105.40
C LEU A 141 -25.20 -61.17 106.19
N PHE A 142 -24.69 -60.13 105.54
CA PHE A 142 -24.34 -58.87 106.22
C PHE A 142 -25.55 -58.26 106.93
N GLU A 143 -26.71 -58.18 106.27
CA GLU A 143 -27.93 -57.65 106.89
C GLU A 143 -28.45 -58.56 108.02
N ALA A 144 -28.45 -59.88 107.82
CA ALA A 144 -28.83 -60.84 108.87
C ALA A 144 -27.93 -60.74 110.11
N SER A 145 -26.63 -60.44 109.93
CA SER A 145 -25.69 -60.30 111.03
C SER A 145 -25.99 -59.13 111.97
N LYS A 146 -26.49 -58.01 111.43
CA LYS A 146 -26.88 -56.82 112.21
C LYS A 146 -28.05 -57.16 113.15
N ALA A 147 -29.07 -57.84 112.63
CA ALA A 147 -30.23 -58.27 113.42
C ALA A 147 -29.84 -59.25 114.55
N ILE A 148 -28.85 -60.13 114.32
CA ILE A 148 -28.37 -61.07 115.35
C ILE A 148 -27.54 -60.34 116.41
N LEU A 149 -26.76 -59.32 116.06
CA LEU A 149 -25.99 -58.51 117.02
C LEU A 149 -26.88 -57.74 117.99
N GLU A 150 -27.99 -57.16 117.50
CA GLU A 150 -28.97 -56.42 118.32
C GLU A 150 -29.65 -57.31 119.39
N SER A 151 -29.72 -58.63 119.17
CA SER A 151 -30.33 -59.59 120.10
C SER A 151 -29.49 -59.87 121.37
N GLY A 152 -28.19 -59.52 121.37
CA GLY A 152 -27.27 -59.73 122.50
C GLY A 152 -26.92 -61.20 122.81
N VAL A 153 -27.25 -62.12 121.91
CA VAL A 153 -27.09 -63.58 122.11
C VAL A 153 -25.72 -64.10 121.73
N CYS A 154 -25.00 -63.38 120.88
CA CYS A 154 -23.67 -63.73 120.43
C CYS A 154 -22.62 -62.77 120.98
N ASP A 155 -21.38 -63.25 121.02
CA ASP A 155 -20.19 -62.41 121.24
C ASP A 155 -20.04 -61.45 120.06
N ALA A 156 -20.29 -60.16 120.34
CA ALA A 156 -20.34 -59.11 119.32
C ALA A 156 -18.99 -58.91 118.62
N GLU A 157 -17.86 -59.23 119.27
CA GLU A 157 -16.54 -59.13 118.65
C GLU A 157 -16.30 -60.30 117.68
N LYS A 158 -16.64 -61.52 118.08
CA LYS A 158 -16.48 -62.71 117.21
C LYS A 158 -17.37 -62.66 115.97
N MET A 159 -18.59 -62.14 116.11
CA MET A 159 -19.51 -61.96 114.97
C MET A 159 -19.00 -60.91 114.00
N ARG A 160 -18.52 -59.76 114.50
CA ARG A 160 -17.90 -58.71 113.68
C ARG A 160 -16.65 -59.21 112.97
N ALA A 161 -15.81 -60.01 113.63
CA ALA A 161 -14.63 -60.61 113.01
C ALA A 161 -14.98 -61.58 111.87
N MET A 162 -15.98 -62.44 112.05
CA MET A 162 -16.43 -63.39 111.02
C MET A 162 -17.03 -62.69 109.79
N ILE A 163 -17.83 -61.65 110.02
CA ILE A 163 -18.39 -60.81 108.97
C ILE A 163 -17.31 -60.00 108.26
N GLY A 164 -16.34 -59.45 109.00
CA GLY A 164 -15.19 -58.76 108.42
C GLY A 164 -14.36 -59.66 107.51
N ASP A 165 -14.12 -60.92 107.91
CA ASP A 165 -13.43 -61.92 107.08
C ASP A 165 -14.24 -62.26 105.82
N LEU A 166 -15.55 -62.48 105.94
CA LEU A 166 -16.42 -62.73 104.79
C LEU A 166 -16.43 -61.55 103.79
N ASP A 167 -16.53 -60.32 104.29
CA ASP A 167 -16.52 -59.09 103.46
C ASP A 167 -15.19 -58.92 102.75
N GLN A 168 -14.08 -59.08 103.47
CA GLN A 168 -12.74 -59.00 102.89
C GLN A 168 -12.56 -60.04 101.78
N ARG A 169 -12.98 -61.29 101.99
CA ARG A 169 -12.90 -62.36 100.99
C ARG A 169 -13.77 -62.08 99.76
N VAL A 170 -15.01 -61.61 99.96
CA VAL A 170 -15.94 -61.29 98.87
C VAL A 170 -15.47 -60.08 98.07
N GLN A 171 -14.99 -59.02 98.73
CA GLN A 171 -14.46 -57.83 98.05
C GLN A 171 -13.20 -58.16 97.25
N HIS A 172 -12.27 -58.93 97.83
CA HIS A 172 -11.07 -59.37 97.14
C HIS A 172 -11.40 -60.21 95.90
N PHE A 173 -12.34 -61.15 96.02
CA PHE A 173 -12.80 -61.96 94.89
C PHE A 173 -13.52 -61.11 93.83
N THR A 174 -14.38 -60.16 94.22
CA THR A 174 -15.07 -59.23 93.31
C THR A 174 -14.07 -58.41 92.51
N HIS A 175 -13.07 -57.84 93.17
CA HIS A 175 -12.01 -57.09 92.52
C HIS A 175 -11.28 -57.93 91.46
N ARG A 176 -10.94 -59.19 91.77
CA ARG A 176 -10.28 -60.10 90.82
C ARG A 176 -11.17 -60.48 89.63
N VAL A 177 -12.48 -60.66 89.84
CA VAL A 177 -13.43 -60.92 88.74
C VAL A 177 -13.54 -59.71 87.81
N GLU A 178 -13.68 -58.50 88.36
CA GLU A 178 -13.80 -57.26 87.56
C GLU A 178 -12.49 -56.90 86.87
N SER A 179 -11.36 -57.04 87.55
CA SER A 179 -10.03 -56.79 86.99
C SER A 179 -9.76 -57.68 85.77
N ARG A 180 -10.10 -58.98 85.87
CA ARG A 180 -10.01 -59.92 84.73
C ARG A 180 -10.96 -59.55 83.58
N PHE A 181 -12.16 -59.04 83.88
CA PHE A 181 -13.11 -58.62 82.84
C PHE A 181 -12.58 -57.41 82.06
N ASN A 182 -12.01 -56.41 82.76
CA ASN A 182 -11.41 -55.24 82.13
C ASN A 182 -10.20 -55.62 81.27
N LEU A 183 -9.35 -56.53 81.75
CA LEU A 183 -8.22 -57.07 81.00
C LEU A 183 -8.66 -57.75 79.69
N LEU A 184 -9.75 -58.53 79.73
CA LEU A 184 -10.32 -59.17 78.54
C LEU A 184 -10.97 -58.16 77.58
N ASN A 185 -11.60 -57.09 78.08
CA ASN A 185 -12.12 -56.00 77.25
C ASN A 185 -11.00 -55.30 76.47
N GLN A 186 -9.89 -55.01 77.16
CA GLN A 186 -8.73 -54.39 76.52
C GLN A 186 -8.04 -55.33 75.53
N SER A 187 -7.97 -56.62 75.84
CA SER A 187 -7.51 -57.64 74.89
C SER A 187 -8.35 -57.65 73.62
N VAL A 188 -9.68 -57.67 73.73
CA VAL A 188 -10.59 -57.62 72.58
C VAL A 188 -10.41 -56.34 71.75
N LEU A 189 -10.27 -55.19 72.43
CA LEU A 189 -10.08 -53.90 71.77
C LEU A 189 -8.77 -53.89 70.96
N PHE A 190 -7.65 -54.19 71.61
CA PHE A 190 -6.33 -54.22 70.97
C PHE A 190 -6.28 -55.20 69.80
N HIS A 191 -6.78 -56.44 69.98
CA HIS A 191 -6.77 -57.40 68.89
C HIS A 191 -7.64 -56.95 67.71
N THR A 192 -8.78 -56.28 67.96
CA THR A 192 -9.67 -55.79 66.91
C THR A 192 -8.95 -54.73 66.08
N HIS A 193 -8.39 -53.71 66.73
CA HIS A 193 -7.64 -52.66 66.03
C HIS A 193 -6.32 -53.14 65.42
N TYR A 194 -5.68 -54.17 65.99
CA TYR A 194 -4.54 -54.86 65.38
C TYR A 194 -4.93 -55.47 64.03
N HIS A 195 -6.07 -56.17 63.95
CA HIS A 195 -6.53 -56.76 62.69
C HIS A 195 -6.87 -55.68 61.65
N GLU A 196 -7.58 -54.62 62.06
CA GLU A 196 -7.95 -53.51 61.19
C GLU A 196 -6.75 -52.76 60.63
N ILE A 197 -5.75 -52.42 61.46
CA ILE A 197 -4.56 -51.73 61.00
C ILE A 197 -3.68 -52.60 60.08
N MET A 198 -3.65 -53.92 60.30
CA MET A 198 -2.93 -54.84 59.42
C MET A 198 -3.57 -54.92 58.03
N ALA A 199 -4.90 -55.03 57.97
CA ALA A 199 -5.63 -54.98 56.70
C ALA A 199 -5.43 -53.64 55.97
N TRP A 200 -5.45 -52.54 56.71
CA TRP A 200 -5.15 -51.20 56.17
C TRP A 200 -3.73 -51.10 55.60
N TYR A 201 -2.71 -51.65 56.29
CA TYR A 201 -1.35 -51.70 55.76
C TYR A 201 -1.28 -52.49 54.44
N ASP A 202 -1.98 -53.60 54.32
CA ASP A 202 -2.01 -54.40 53.08
C ASP A 202 -2.64 -53.62 51.91
N GLU A 203 -3.72 -52.87 52.17
CA GLU A 203 -4.37 -52.04 51.16
C GLU A 203 -3.46 -50.89 50.69
N MET A 204 -2.83 -50.17 51.63
CA MET A 204 -1.95 -49.04 51.31
C MET A 204 -0.68 -49.50 50.58
N GLU A 205 -0.07 -50.61 50.99
CA GLU A 205 1.10 -51.16 50.30
C GLU A 205 0.78 -51.57 48.86
N LYS A 206 -0.39 -52.14 48.61
CA LYS A 206 -0.84 -52.48 47.25
C LYS A 206 -1.12 -51.23 46.42
N LYS A 207 -1.80 -50.24 47.00
CA LYS A 207 -2.20 -49.01 46.30
C LYS A 207 -1.00 -48.18 45.86
N TYR A 208 0.03 -48.07 46.70
CA TYR A 208 1.22 -47.25 46.45
C TYR A 208 2.41 -48.05 45.91
N ALA A 209 2.20 -49.31 45.50
CA ALA A 209 3.21 -50.13 44.84
C ALA A 209 3.54 -49.63 43.42
N GLU A 210 2.55 -49.09 42.71
CA GLU A 210 2.71 -48.60 41.34
C GLU A 210 3.06 -47.11 41.31
N ARG A 211 4.12 -46.76 40.58
CA ARG A 211 4.60 -45.37 40.41
C ARG A 211 3.95 -44.71 39.21
N VAL A 212 2.72 -44.27 39.38
CA VAL A 212 1.94 -43.58 38.33
C VAL A 212 1.53 -42.17 38.75
N VAL A 213 1.46 -41.26 37.78
CA VAL A 213 0.97 -39.89 37.97
C VAL A 213 -0.22 -39.59 37.07
N ASP A 214 -1.05 -38.66 37.51
CA ASP A 214 -2.12 -38.09 36.70
C ASP A 214 -1.56 -37.09 35.67
N SER A 215 -2.28 -36.90 34.56
CA SER A 215 -1.93 -35.94 33.49
C SER A 215 -2.71 -34.63 33.59
N GLU A 216 -3.75 -34.59 34.43
CA GLU A 216 -4.61 -33.42 34.64
C GLU A 216 -4.34 -32.80 36.00
N VAL A 217 -4.31 -31.47 36.06
CA VAL A 217 -3.99 -30.71 37.29
C VAL A 217 -4.97 -31.07 38.41
N GLU A 218 -6.27 -31.05 38.14
CA GLU A 218 -7.31 -31.37 39.12
C GLU A 218 -7.23 -32.81 39.64
N ALA A 219 -6.82 -33.76 38.78
CA ALA A 219 -6.62 -35.14 39.17
C ALA A 219 -5.37 -35.29 40.05
N CYS A 220 -4.27 -34.59 39.72
CA CYS A 220 -3.07 -34.56 40.56
C CYS A 220 -3.35 -33.94 41.94
N GLU A 221 -4.13 -32.86 42.02
CA GLU A 221 -4.50 -32.21 43.28
C GLU A 221 -5.35 -33.14 44.16
N ARG A 222 -6.38 -33.77 43.58
CA ARG A 222 -7.19 -34.78 44.30
C ARG A 222 -6.36 -35.95 44.82
N SER A 223 -5.46 -36.49 44.01
CA SER A 223 -4.56 -37.58 44.43
C SER A 223 -3.64 -37.14 45.58
N LYS A 224 -3.20 -35.88 45.59
CA LYS A 224 -2.38 -35.31 46.68
C LYS A 224 -3.18 -35.11 47.96
N GLU A 225 -4.40 -34.60 47.88
CA GLU A 225 -5.30 -34.47 49.03
C GLU A 225 -5.66 -35.82 49.63
N GLN A 226 -5.99 -36.80 48.77
CA GLN A 226 -6.29 -38.16 49.21
C GLN A 226 -5.11 -38.81 49.92
N TRP A 227 -3.90 -38.66 49.38
CA TRP A 227 -2.68 -39.15 50.05
C TRP A 227 -2.45 -38.49 51.41
N LEU A 228 -2.72 -37.19 51.54
CA LEU A 228 -2.59 -36.46 52.81
C LEU A 228 -3.54 -37.04 53.87
N TYR A 229 -4.81 -37.22 53.50
CA TYR A 229 -5.83 -37.81 54.38
C TYR A 229 -5.47 -39.24 54.81
N GLU A 230 -5.01 -40.07 53.87
CA GLU A 230 -4.63 -41.46 54.13
C GLU A 230 -3.36 -41.55 55.01
N SER A 231 -2.36 -40.69 54.79
CA SER A 231 -1.16 -40.65 55.61
C SER A 231 -1.45 -40.21 57.05
N ASP A 232 -2.30 -39.20 57.24
CA ASP A 232 -2.67 -38.70 58.56
C ASP A 232 -3.54 -39.72 59.31
N GLY A 233 -4.53 -40.29 58.64
CA GLY A 233 -5.37 -41.38 59.18
C GLY A 233 -4.55 -42.60 59.59
N THR A 234 -3.52 -42.97 58.80
CA THR A 234 -2.58 -44.05 59.14
C THR A 234 -1.80 -43.75 60.42
N ALA A 235 -1.29 -42.52 60.56
CA ALA A 235 -0.52 -42.11 61.74
C ALA A 235 -1.39 -42.14 63.01
N GLN A 236 -2.64 -41.69 62.91
CA GLN A 236 -3.59 -41.71 64.02
C GLN A 236 -3.98 -43.14 64.42
N ALA A 237 -4.26 -44.02 63.44
CA ALA A 237 -4.56 -45.43 63.69
C ALA A 237 -3.38 -46.14 64.36
N TYR A 238 -2.15 -45.91 63.86
CA TYR A 238 -0.93 -46.44 64.46
C TYR A 238 -0.77 -46.03 65.93
N ALA A 239 -0.88 -44.73 66.23
CA ALA A 239 -0.74 -44.21 67.59
C ALA A 239 -1.78 -44.81 68.55
N THR A 240 -3.01 -44.97 68.08
CA THR A 240 -4.13 -45.55 68.86
C THR A 240 -3.86 -47.02 69.19
N THR A 241 -3.59 -47.86 68.19
CA THR A 241 -3.40 -49.30 68.39
C THR A 241 -2.14 -49.64 69.19
N ILE A 242 -1.05 -48.87 69.03
CA ILE A 242 0.16 -49.01 69.86
C ILE A 242 -0.13 -48.59 71.30
N GLY A 243 -0.87 -47.48 71.50
CA GLY A 243 -1.31 -47.03 72.82
C GLY A 243 -2.12 -48.10 73.56
N GLU A 244 -3.05 -48.75 72.87
CA GLU A 244 -3.85 -49.85 73.41
C GLU A 244 -3.00 -51.08 73.76
N GLY A 245 -2.08 -51.48 72.89
CA GLY A 245 -1.19 -52.62 73.13
C GLY A 245 -0.27 -52.41 74.33
N THR A 246 0.33 -51.22 74.44
CA THR A 246 1.20 -50.86 75.57
C THR A 246 0.43 -50.70 76.88
N GLN A 247 -0.82 -50.22 76.85
CA GLN A 247 -1.71 -50.20 78.00
C GLN A 247 -2.05 -51.63 78.46
N LEU A 248 -2.42 -52.52 77.52
CA LEU A 248 -2.74 -53.91 77.83
C LEU A 248 -1.56 -54.66 78.46
N VAL A 249 -0.32 -54.43 77.98
CA VAL A 249 0.89 -54.99 78.59
C VAL A 249 1.05 -54.51 80.04
N ARG A 250 0.90 -53.20 80.30
CA ARG A 250 0.98 -52.65 81.66
C ARG A 250 -0.08 -53.22 82.59
N GLU A 251 -1.30 -53.44 82.08
CA GLU A 251 -2.37 -54.05 82.87
C GLU A 251 -2.14 -55.53 83.14
N LEU A 252 -1.57 -56.29 82.20
CA LEU A 252 -1.15 -57.67 82.41
C LEU A 252 -0.05 -57.77 83.49
N GLU A 253 0.93 -56.87 83.46
CA GLU A 253 2.01 -56.79 84.46
C GLU A 253 1.46 -56.44 85.85
N ALA A 254 0.59 -55.43 85.93
CA ALA A 254 -0.07 -55.06 87.19
C ALA A 254 -0.94 -56.21 87.72
N HIS A 255 -1.73 -56.86 86.87
CA HIS A 255 -2.59 -57.97 87.27
C HIS A 255 -1.78 -59.19 87.73
N SER A 256 -0.62 -59.46 87.10
CA SER A 256 0.33 -60.49 87.53
C SER A 256 0.82 -60.26 88.96
N GLN A 257 1.25 -59.03 89.27
CA GLN A 257 1.74 -58.65 90.61
C GLN A 257 0.67 -58.80 91.70
N HIS A 258 -0.59 -58.46 91.41
CA HIS A 258 -1.67 -58.48 92.40
C HIS A 258 -2.29 -59.87 92.63
N THR A 259 -2.22 -60.78 91.64
CA THR A 259 -2.92 -62.07 91.68
C THR A 259 -2.02 -63.30 91.69
N GLY A 260 -0.71 -63.13 91.50
CA GLY A 260 0.26 -64.22 91.46
C GLY A 260 0.15 -65.13 90.23
N ILE A 261 -0.64 -64.73 89.23
CA ILE A 261 -0.84 -65.47 87.98
C ILE A 261 0.24 -65.05 86.98
N ASP A 262 0.94 -66.01 86.38
CA ASP A 262 1.96 -65.73 85.37
C ASP A 262 1.34 -65.38 84.00
N TYR A 263 1.51 -64.11 83.60
CA TYR A 263 1.08 -63.58 82.30
C TYR A 263 2.21 -63.43 81.28
N ASN A 264 3.45 -63.89 81.56
CA ASN A 264 4.62 -63.66 80.71
C ASN A 264 4.43 -64.10 79.25
N SER A 265 3.78 -65.25 79.02
CA SER A 265 3.48 -65.74 77.67
C SER A 265 2.51 -64.83 76.91
N ASN A 266 1.47 -64.31 77.59
CA ASN A 266 0.52 -63.38 76.99
C ASN A 266 1.20 -62.03 76.68
N ILE A 267 2.01 -61.50 77.60
CA ILE A 267 2.79 -60.27 77.41
C ILE A 267 3.76 -60.43 76.22
N ALA A 268 4.42 -61.57 76.09
CA ALA A 268 5.29 -61.86 74.96
C ALA A 268 4.52 -61.90 73.63
N CYS A 269 3.29 -62.44 73.62
CA CYS A 269 2.42 -62.46 72.45
C CYS A 269 2.02 -61.03 72.03
N ILE A 270 1.51 -60.21 72.96
CA ILE A 270 1.13 -58.82 72.67
C ILE A 270 2.32 -57.99 72.19
N ASN A 271 3.49 -58.12 72.83
CA ASN A 271 4.71 -57.45 72.38
C ASN A 271 5.16 -57.87 70.97
N ARG A 272 4.96 -59.14 70.59
CA ARG A 272 5.22 -59.59 69.21
C ARG A 272 4.28 -58.91 68.21
N LEU A 273 3.00 -58.73 68.57
CA LEU A 273 2.03 -58.02 67.73
C LEU A 273 2.36 -56.52 67.61
N ILE A 274 2.76 -55.88 68.71
CA ILE A 274 3.25 -54.48 68.70
C ILE A 274 4.46 -54.33 67.76
N ARG A 275 5.47 -55.19 67.88
CA ARG A 275 6.65 -55.18 66.98
C ARG A 275 6.26 -55.39 65.52
N ASN A 276 5.23 -56.19 65.25
CA ASN A 276 4.70 -56.34 63.90
C ASN A 276 4.10 -55.03 63.39
N ILE A 277 3.25 -54.36 64.18
CA ILE A 277 2.71 -53.03 63.83
C ILE A 277 3.85 -52.04 63.56
N GLU A 278 4.85 -51.96 64.44
CA GLU A 278 6.01 -51.06 64.27
C GLU A 278 6.79 -51.35 62.98
N SER A 279 7.04 -52.64 62.70
CA SER A 279 7.73 -53.07 61.48
C SER A 279 6.95 -52.68 60.22
N ARG A 280 5.64 -52.95 60.17
CA ARG A 280 4.75 -52.57 59.06
C ARG A 280 4.69 -51.05 58.90
N ASN A 281 4.57 -50.30 60.00
CA ASN A 281 4.53 -48.84 59.98
C ASN A 281 5.82 -48.24 59.46
N SER A 282 6.98 -48.77 59.86
CA SER A 282 8.28 -48.33 59.35
C SER A 282 8.40 -48.59 57.85
N LYS A 283 7.93 -49.75 57.38
CA LYS A 283 7.91 -50.10 55.96
C LYS A 283 7.03 -49.12 55.16
N LEU A 284 5.80 -48.86 55.60
CA LEU A 284 4.91 -47.92 54.91
C LEU A 284 5.41 -46.47 54.99
N SER A 285 5.99 -46.05 56.12
CA SER A 285 6.60 -44.72 56.29
C SER A 285 7.75 -44.47 55.30
N SER A 286 8.49 -45.51 54.92
CA SER A 286 9.53 -45.42 53.88
C SER A 286 8.98 -45.13 52.48
N ILE A 287 7.68 -45.38 52.24
CA ILE A 287 6.98 -45.15 50.96
C ILE A 287 6.40 -43.73 50.89
N TRP A 288 5.95 -43.17 52.02
CA TRP A 288 5.31 -41.85 52.10
C TRP A 288 6.12 -40.69 51.53
N ASN A 289 7.41 -40.59 51.86
CA ASN A 289 8.25 -39.50 51.36
C ASN A 289 8.48 -39.56 49.84
N PRO A 290 8.90 -40.71 49.25
CA PRO A 290 8.97 -40.86 47.80
C PRO A 290 7.63 -40.57 47.10
N GLN A 291 6.51 -41.02 47.68
CA GLN A 291 5.19 -40.79 47.10
C GLN A 291 4.80 -39.30 47.08
N ARG A 292 5.09 -38.56 48.15
CA ARG A 292 4.85 -37.11 48.21
C ARG A 292 5.60 -36.36 47.10
N VAL A 293 6.87 -36.72 46.90
CA VAL A 293 7.72 -36.12 45.85
C VAL A 293 7.18 -36.47 44.47
N LEU A 294 6.76 -37.73 44.25
CA LEU A 294 6.16 -38.20 43.00
C LEU A 294 4.87 -37.44 42.66
N LEU A 295 3.97 -37.24 43.63
CA LEU A 295 2.74 -36.45 43.43
C LEU A 295 3.04 -34.98 43.11
N GLN A 296 4.07 -34.39 43.72
CA GLN A 296 4.49 -33.02 43.43
C GLN A 296 5.09 -32.88 42.02
N ILE A 297 5.87 -33.86 41.58
CA ILE A 297 6.39 -33.93 40.20
C ILE A 297 5.23 -34.11 39.21
N GLY A 298 4.27 -35.00 39.51
CA GLY A 298 3.07 -35.20 38.71
C GLY A 298 2.26 -33.93 38.50
N LEU A 299 2.02 -33.17 39.58
CA LEU A 299 1.33 -31.88 39.51
C LEU A 299 2.09 -30.87 38.63
N ARG A 300 3.40 -30.75 38.82
CA ARG A 300 4.23 -29.85 37.98
C ARG A 300 4.23 -30.27 36.51
N PHE A 301 4.24 -31.57 36.22
CA PHE A 301 4.10 -32.10 34.87
C PHE A 301 2.74 -31.74 34.26
N ALA A 302 1.64 -31.94 34.99
CA ALA A 302 0.30 -31.59 34.51
C ALA A 302 0.14 -30.09 34.23
N VAL A 303 0.70 -29.23 35.11
CA VAL A 303 0.76 -27.77 34.89
C VAL A 303 1.55 -27.44 33.64
N PHE A 304 2.73 -28.06 33.45
CA PHE A 304 3.51 -27.89 32.23
C PHE A 304 2.71 -28.25 30.97
N VAL A 305 1.99 -29.37 30.97
CA VAL A 305 1.19 -29.80 29.80
C VAL A 305 0.09 -28.79 29.50
N ARG A 306 -0.67 -28.35 30.52
CA ARG A 306 -1.72 -27.33 30.35
C ARG A 306 -1.15 -26.02 29.78
N ASP A 307 -0.12 -25.48 30.42
CA ASP A 307 0.47 -24.20 30.04
C ASP A 307 1.10 -24.29 28.62
N ASN A 308 1.67 -25.44 28.25
CA ASN A 308 2.18 -25.69 26.91
C ASN A 308 1.04 -25.68 25.87
N CYS A 309 -0.10 -26.31 26.15
CA CYS A 309 -1.26 -26.28 25.26
C CYS A 309 -1.82 -24.86 25.08
N GLU A 310 -1.91 -24.07 26.15
CA GLU A 310 -2.36 -22.67 26.09
C GLU A 310 -1.42 -21.81 25.23
N VAL A 311 -0.11 -21.90 25.46
CA VAL A 311 0.89 -21.17 24.67
C VAL A 311 0.87 -21.62 23.20
N LEU A 312 0.72 -22.91 22.92
CA LEU A 312 0.59 -23.41 21.55
C LEU A 312 -0.65 -22.84 20.84
N SER A 313 -1.78 -22.73 21.55
CA SER A 313 -3.00 -22.12 21.01
C SER A 313 -2.78 -20.64 20.68
N GLN A 314 -2.12 -19.90 21.56
CA GLN A 314 -1.80 -18.48 21.34
C GLN A 314 -0.85 -18.29 20.16
N ILE A 315 0.18 -19.12 20.03
CA ILE A 315 1.13 -19.08 18.90
C ILE A 315 0.40 -19.29 17.57
N ARG A 316 -0.50 -20.28 17.50
CA ARG A 316 -1.27 -20.58 16.28
C ARG A 316 -2.23 -19.45 15.90
N SER A 317 -2.92 -18.85 16.88
CA SER A 317 -3.77 -17.68 16.64
C SER A 317 -2.96 -16.52 16.08
N TRP A 318 -1.80 -16.23 16.66
CA TRP A 318 -0.94 -15.14 16.18
C TRP A 318 -0.37 -15.41 14.79
N GLU A 319 -0.05 -16.67 14.47
CA GLU A 319 0.34 -17.09 13.12
C GLU A 319 -0.78 -16.79 12.10
N GLU A 320 -2.02 -17.15 12.42
CA GLU A 320 -3.19 -16.91 11.58
C GLU A 320 -3.46 -15.41 11.39
N ASP A 321 -3.37 -14.63 12.46
CA ASP A 321 -3.51 -13.18 12.43
C ASP A 321 -2.45 -12.52 11.53
N MET A 322 -1.18 -12.91 11.66
CA MET A 322 -0.10 -12.39 10.80
C MET A 322 -0.33 -12.76 9.33
N ARG A 323 -0.76 -14.00 9.06
CA ARG A 323 -1.06 -14.45 7.69
C ARG A 323 -2.18 -13.63 7.07
N GLY A 324 -3.32 -13.51 7.77
CA GLY A 324 -4.46 -12.72 7.29
C GLY A 324 -4.11 -11.24 7.12
N MET A 325 -3.26 -10.69 7.98
CA MET A 325 -2.77 -9.33 7.86
C MET A 325 -1.87 -9.13 6.62
N LEU A 326 -0.97 -10.08 6.34
CA LEU A 326 -0.08 -10.04 5.17
C LEU A 326 -0.83 -10.17 3.84
N GLU A 327 -1.97 -10.88 3.85
CA GLU A 327 -2.86 -11.03 2.69
C GLU A 327 -3.79 -9.82 2.49
N SER A 328 -3.93 -8.94 3.49
CA SER A 328 -4.78 -7.75 3.39
C SER A 328 -4.23 -6.72 2.41
N SER A 329 -5.11 -6.22 1.53
CA SER A 329 -4.80 -5.10 0.63
C SER A 329 -4.46 -3.80 1.36
N THR A 330 -4.85 -3.67 2.64
CA THR A 330 -4.61 -2.47 3.46
C THR A 330 -3.31 -2.49 4.26
N PHE A 331 -2.58 -3.60 4.23
CA PHE A 331 -1.35 -3.80 5.01
C PHE A 331 -0.35 -2.64 4.84
N ALA A 332 -0.03 -2.30 3.58
CA ALA A 332 0.97 -1.29 3.26
C ALA A 332 0.63 0.11 3.84
N GLY A 333 -0.67 0.43 3.97
CA GLY A 333 -1.12 1.70 4.55
C GLY A 333 -1.11 1.73 6.08
N ASN A 334 -1.14 0.56 6.72
CA ASN A 334 -1.20 0.42 8.19
C ASN A 334 0.13 -0.06 8.81
N ALA A 335 1.15 -0.37 8.00
CA ALA A 335 2.42 -0.94 8.43
C ALA A 335 3.08 -0.21 9.62
N GLU A 336 3.10 1.13 9.62
CA GLU A 336 3.65 1.90 10.75
C GLU A 336 2.83 1.80 12.03
N LYS A 337 1.50 1.69 11.92
CA LYS A 337 0.62 1.57 13.08
C LYS A 337 0.72 0.19 13.72
N VAL A 338 0.96 -0.84 12.91
CA VAL A 338 1.08 -2.23 13.34
C VAL A 338 2.44 -2.53 14.00
N LEU A 339 3.50 -1.82 13.59
CA LEU A 339 4.88 -2.10 14.02
C LEU A 339 5.06 -2.28 15.54
N PRO A 340 4.52 -1.41 16.43
CA PRO A 340 4.70 -1.57 17.87
C PRO A 340 4.06 -2.86 18.40
N PHE A 341 2.82 -3.15 17.95
CA PHE A 341 2.10 -4.36 18.35
C PHE A 341 2.80 -5.63 17.87
N HIS A 342 3.35 -5.60 16.65
CA HIS A 342 4.12 -6.71 16.09
C HIS A 342 5.39 -6.99 16.92
N GLN A 343 6.13 -5.94 17.31
CA GLN A 343 7.32 -6.06 18.15
C GLN A 343 6.99 -6.63 19.54
N ASP A 344 5.94 -6.10 20.17
CA ASP A 344 5.50 -6.53 21.50
C ASP A 344 5.03 -7.99 21.48
N ASN A 345 4.20 -8.38 20.51
CA ASN A 345 3.71 -9.76 20.39
C ASN A 345 4.87 -10.75 20.12
N THR A 346 5.80 -10.37 19.24
CA THR A 346 6.99 -11.20 18.97
C THR A 346 7.81 -11.43 20.25
N ALA A 347 7.96 -10.39 21.09
CA ALA A 347 8.68 -10.50 22.36
C ALA A 347 7.92 -11.38 23.38
N GLN A 348 6.60 -11.22 23.47
CA GLN A 348 5.74 -12.03 24.36
C GLN A 348 5.80 -13.51 24.00
N VAL A 349 5.72 -13.87 22.71
CA VAL A 349 5.82 -15.27 22.27
C VAL A 349 7.17 -15.88 22.64
N LYS A 350 8.29 -15.18 22.36
CA LYS A 350 9.64 -15.64 22.73
C LYS A 350 9.76 -15.87 24.24
N MET A 351 9.19 -14.99 25.04
CA MET A 351 9.21 -15.11 26.50
C MET A 351 8.36 -16.29 26.99
N ALA A 352 7.15 -16.47 26.46
CA ALA A 352 6.27 -17.59 26.79
C ALA A 352 6.92 -18.94 26.48
N VAL A 353 7.48 -19.11 25.28
CA VAL A 353 8.19 -20.34 24.89
C VAL A 353 9.39 -20.60 25.81
N LYS A 354 10.17 -19.57 26.15
CA LYS A 354 11.30 -19.69 27.09
C LYS A 354 10.85 -20.17 28.47
N ASN A 355 9.74 -19.65 28.97
CA ASN A 355 9.18 -20.05 30.27
C ASN A 355 8.72 -21.51 30.28
N ILE A 356 8.05 -21.97 29.21
CA ILE A 356 7.63 -23.37 29.09
C ILE A 356 8.85 -24.32 29.03
N ARG A 357 9.89 -23.98 28.25
CA ARG A 357 11.14 -24.76 28.21
C ARG A 357 11.79 -24.85 29.59
N LYS A 358 11.84 -23.74 30.33
CA LYS A 358 12.38 -23.72 31.69
C LYS A 358 11.57 -24.62 32.64
N CYS A 359 10.24 -24.51 32.61
CA CYS A 359 9.35 -25.36 33.41
C CYS A 359 9.56 -26.86 33.09
N ALA A 360 9.63 -27.22 31.81
CA ALA A 360 9.92 -28.59 31.39
C ALA A 360 11.29 -29.09 31.91
N GLN A 361 12.32 -28.24 31.86
CA GLN A 361 13.64 -28.56 32.36
C GLN A 361 13.64 -28.80 33.88
N GLU A 362 12.94 -27.96 34.64
CA GLU A 362 12.79 -28.11 36.09
C GLU A 362 12.05 -29.41 36.46
N VAL A 363 11.01 -29.78 35.71
CA VAL A 363 10.28 -31.05 35.88
C VAL A 363 11.20 -32.24 35.56
N LEU A 364 11.89 -32.21 34.42
CA LEU A 364 12.84 -33.27 34.04
C LEU A 364 13.96 -33.41 35.07
N GLN A 365 14.54 -32.32 35.54
CA GLN A 365 15.58 -32.34 36.57
C GLN A 365 15.05 -32.94 37.89
N SER A 366 13.81 -32.63 38.26
CA SER A 366 13.16 -33.21 39.44
C SER A 366 12.92 -34.72 39.28
N ILE A 367 12.56 -35.18 38.09
CA ILE A 367 12.39 -36.61 37.77
C ILE A 367 13.73 -37.37 37.92
N HIS A 368 14.79 -36.86 37.28
CA HIS A 368 16.11 -37.49 37.32
C HIS A 368 16.73 -37.47 38.72
N GLY A 369 16.64 -36.34 39.42
CA GLY A 369 17.21 -36.17 40.76
C GLY A 369 16.60 -37.06 41.85
N ASN A 370 15.37 -37.56 41.64
CA ASN A 370 14.67 -38.45 42.56
C ASN A 370 14.59 -39.91 42.07
N GLY A 371 15.24 -40.25 40.95
CA GLY A 371 15.27 -41.63 40.44
C GLY A 371 13.95 -42.13 39.86
N PHE A 372 13.13 -41.24 39.30
CA PHE A 372 11.83 -41.57 38.68
C PHE A 372 11.89 -41.62 37.14
N SER A 373 13.01 -42.04 36.55
CA SER A 373 13.22 -42.02 35.10
C SER A 373 12.22 -42.87 34.31
N ASP A 374 11.61 -43.87 34.94
CA ASP A 374 10.59 -44.79 34.40
C ASP A 374 9.14 -44.35 34.70
N LEU A 375 8.94 -43.13 35.19
CA LEU A 375 7.64 -42.60 35.58
C LEU A 375 6.62 -42.63 34.42
N ARG A 376 5.45 -43.19 34.70
CA ARG A 376 4.35 -43.30 33.74
C ARG A 376 3.12 -42.53 34.20
N THR A 377 2.34 -42.09 33.23
CA THR A 377 0.97 -41.63 33.43
C THR A 377 0.05 -42.81 33.74
N ARG A 378 -1.15 -42.55 34.27
CA ARG A 378 -2.18 -43.61 34.43
C ARG A 378 -2.59 -44.29 33.13
N GLN A 379 -2.33 -43.66 31.98
CA GLN A 379 -2.55 -44.22 30.65
C GLN A 379 -1.36 -45.07 30.15
N GLY A 380 -0.34 -45.30 30.99
CA GLY A 380 0.84 -46.11 30.66
C GLY A 380 1.91 -45.39 29.83
N LYS A 381 1.72 -44.12 29.48
CA LYS A 381 2.69 -43.33 28.71
C LYS A 381 3.83 -42.80 29.58
N SER A 382 5.05 -42.81 29.05
CA SER A 382 6.24 -42.25 29.69
C SER A 382 6.14 -40.73 29.83
N VAL A 383 6.32 -40.22 31.05
CA VAL A 383 6.23 -38.78 31.33
C VAL A 383 7.38 -38.00 30.66
N THR A 384 8.59 -38.56 30.68
CA THR A 384 9.77 -37.91 30.07
C THR A 384 9.64 -37.83 28.55
N ASP A 385 9.06 -38.84 27.91
CA ASP A 385 8.80 -38.84 26.47
C ASP A 385 7.69 -37.85 26.10
N LEU A 386 6.62 -37.77 26.90
CA LEU A 386 5.56 -36.77 26.69
C LEU A 386 6.09 -35.33 26.81
N ILE A 387 6.96 -35.05 27.78
CA ILE A 387 7.60 -33.73 27.91
C ILE A 387 8.41 -33.42 26.64
N ARG A 388 9.21 -34.39 26.16
CA ARG A 388 10.04 -34.21 24.95
C ARG A 388 9.19 -34.00 23.70
N GLU A 389 8.09 -34.72 23.56
CA GLU A 389 7.15 -34.59 22.44
C GLU A 389 6.49 -33.20 22.43
N ASN A 390 5.96 -32.74 23.58
CA ASN A 390 5.36 -31.41 23.70
C ASN A 390 6.38 -30.28 23.41
N LEU A 391 7.62 -30.42 23.87
CA LEU A 391 8.69 -29.47 23.56
C LEU A 391 9.02 -29.44 22.06
N LYS A 392 9.02 -30.59 21.38
CA LYS A 392 9.24 -30.67 19.93
C LYS A 392 8.11 -30.00 19.15
N ILE A 393 6.85 -30.20 19.56
CA ILE A 393 5.69 -29.52 18.96
C ILE A 393 5.80 -28.00 19.16
N LEU A 394 6.18 -27.55 20.36
CA LEU A 394 6.41 -26.14 20.66
C LEU A 394 7.53 -25.52 19.83
N GLU A 395 8.63 -26.24 19.64
CA GLU A 395 9.76 -25.77 18.83
C GLU A 395 9.40 -25.59 17.36
N VAL A 396 8.65 -26.54 16.79
CA VAL A 396 8.14 -26.42 15.41
C VAL A 396 7.18 -25.22 15.29
N ALA A 397 6.26 -25.06 16.24
CA ALA A 397 5.33 -23.93 16.24
C ALA A 397 6.05 -22.58 16.41
N GLU A 398 7.03 -22.49 17.32
CA GLU A 398 7.86 -21.28 17.48
C GLU A 398 8.62 -20.96 16.19
N HIS A 399 9.25 -21.96 15.56
CA HIS A 399 10.00 -21.73 14.33
C HIS A 399 9.10 -21.20 13.21
N GLN A 400 7.93 -21.82 13.01
CA GLN A 400 6.98 -21.42 11.96
C GLN A 400 6.48 -19.99 12.18
N VAL A 401 6.06 -19.66 13.40
CA VAL A 401 5.52 -18.34 13.69
C VAL A 401 6.61 -17.25 13.61
N MET A 402 7.85 -17.57 13.98
CA MET A 402 8.98 -16.64 13.87
C MET A 402 9.39 -16.37 12.42
N GLN A 403 9.20 -17.33 11.50
CA GLN A 403 9.37 -17.07 10.06
C GLN A 403 8.35 -16.04 9.55
N TYR A 404 7.07 -16.20 9.92
CA TYR A 404 6.05 -15.19 9.59
C TYR A 404 6.34 -13.83 10.24
N ALA A 405 6.86 -13.83 11.46
CA ALA A 405 7.24 -12.60 12.15
C ALA A 405 8.40 -11.87 11.44
N ALA A 406 9.38 -12.61 10.94
CA ALA A 406 10.51 -12.06 10.17
C ALA A 406 10.03 -11.49 8.82
N GLU A 407 9.21 -12.24 8.08
CA GLU A 407 8.61 -11.77 6.82
C GLU A 407 7.76 -10.51 7.05
N THR A 408 6.91 -10.51 8.08
CA THR A 408 6.10 -9.34 8.46
C THR A 408 6.98 -8.12 8.75
N SER A 409 8.09 -8.30 9.49
CA SER A 409 9.04 -7.23 9.78
C SER A 409 9.68 -6.68 8.51
N TYR A 410 10.10 -7.56 7.60
CA TYR A 410 10.67 -7.19 6.31
C TYR A 410 9.68 -6.37 5.46
N ARG A 411 8.41 -6.80 5.39
CA ARG A 411 7.36 -6.10 4.64
C ARG A 411 6.96 -4.76 5.25
N ILE A 412 6.94 -4.65 6.59
CA ILE A 412 6.69 -3.36 7.27
C ILE A 412 7.79 -2.36 6.92
N GLU A 413 9.06 -2.76 6.99
CA GLU A 413 10.17 -1.87 6.66
C GLU A 413 10.17 -1.45 5.19
N GLY A 414 9.88 -2.39 4.28
CA GLY A 414 9.68 -2.08 2.85
C GLY A 414 8.57 -1.04 2.63
N SER A 415 7.43 -1.19 3.30
CA SER A 415 6.30 -0.25 3.23
C SER A 415 6.67 1.14 3.77
N ARG A 416 7.45 1.22 4.85
CA ARG A 416 7.97 2.47 5.41
C ARG A 416 8.89 3.21 4.44
N LYS A 417 9.87 2.52 3.88
CA LYS A 417 10.79 3.08 2.89
C LYS A 417 10.02 3.57 1.65
N LEU A 418 9.05 2.80 1.16
CA LEU A 418 8.16 3.23 0.07
C LEU A 418 7.34 4.48 0.42
N GLY A 419 6.84 4.56 1.66
CA GLY A 419 6.16 5.75 2.18
C GLY A 419 7.03 7.00 2.17
N ARG A 420 8.32 6.88 2.52
CA ARG A 420 9.28 7.99 2.44
C ARG A 420 9.48 8.47 1.00
N ILE A 421 9.68 7.55 0.05
CA ILE A 421 9.83 7.92 -1.37
C ILE A 421 8.57 8.59 -1.89
N ARG A 422 7.37 8.09 -1.56
CA ARG A 422 6.10 8.73 -1.95
C ARG A 422 6.02 10.19 -1.49
N ASN A 423 6.50 10.50 -0.29
CA ASN A 423 6.53 11.88 0.21
C ASN A 423 7.51 12.74 -0.59
N VAL A 424 8.73 12.26 -0.85
CA VAL A 424 9.72 12.97 -1.68
C VAL A 424 9.18 13.22 -3.08
N VAL A 425 8.56 12.22 -3.72
CA VAL A 425 7.93 12.36 -5.04
C VAL A 425 6.83 13.40 -5.02
N ARG A 426 5.98 13.43 -3.98
CA ARG A 426 4.92 14.42 -3.85
C ARG A 426 5.48 15.85 -3.80
N GLU A 427 6.60 16.05 -3.10
CA GLU A 427 7.29 17.34 -3.06
C GLU A 427 7.88 17.72 -4.43
N ILE A 428 8.57 16.79 -5.10
CA ILE A 428 9.14 17.01 -6.44
C ILE A 428 8.04 17.37 -7.45
N VAL A 429 6.94 16.61 -7.48
CA VAL A 429 5.82 16.87 -8.39
C VAL A 429 5.20 18.24 -8.11
N ALA A 430 5.03 18.63 -6.84
CA ALA A 430 4.51 19.94 -6.49
C ALA A 430 5.44 21.08 -6.94
N VAL A 431 6.76 20.87 -6.92
CA VAL A 431 7.73 21.83 -7.46
C VAL A 431 7.63 21.89 -8.98
N PHE A 432 7.62 20.76 -9.69
CA PHE A 432 7.48 20.74 -11.14
C PHE A 432 6.18 21.39 -11.63
N ASP A 433 5.05 21.13 -10.97
CA ASP A 433 3.78 21.77 -11.30
C ASP A 433 3.82 23.29 -11.04
N ARG A 434 4.59 23.75 -10.04
CA ARG A 434 4.80 25.19 -9.77
C ARG A 434 5.65 25.83 -10.87
N GLU A 435 6.73 25.18 -11.28
CA GLU A 435 7.62 25.66 -12.34
C GLU A 435 6.92 25.65 -13.71
N GLU A 436 6.05 24.66 -13.98
CA GLU A 436 5.21 24.64 -15.18
C GLU A 436 4.25 25.85 -15.21
N ARG A 437 3.59 26.17 -14.09
CA ARG A 437 2.75 27.37 -13.99
C ARG A 437 3.56 28.66 -14.18
N ALA A 438 4.76 28.74 -13.60
CA ALA A 438 5.65 29.88 -13.79
C ALA A 438 6.04 30.04 -15.27
N LEU A 439 6.40 28.93 -15.94
CA LEU A 439 6.70 28.91 -17.37
C LEU A 439 5.51 29.37 -18.22
N GLN A 440 4.30 28.91 -17.91
CA GLN A 440 3.08 29.36 -18.59
C GLN A 440 2.84 30.87 -18.48
N VAL A 441 3.02 31.45 -17.29
CA VAL A 441 2.89 32.92 -17.10
C VAL A 441 3.94 33.67 -17.90
N MET A 442 5.16 33.13 -17.99
CA MET A 442 6.23 33.70 -18.79
C MET A 442 5.99 33.53 -20.30
N SER A 443 5.08 32.64 -20.72
CA SER A 443 4.93 32.17 -22.11
C SER A 443 4.29 33.17 -23.09
N THR A 444 4.27 34.46 -22.76
CA THR A 444 3.79 35.53 -23.65
C THR A 444 4.65 35.63 -24.91
N VAL A 445 3.98 35.85 -26.06
CA VAL A 445 4.66 36.05 -27.34
C VAL A 445 5.26 37.46 -27.38
N PRO A 446 6.57 37.61 -27.69
CA PRO A 446 7.19 38.93 -27.78
C PRO A 446 6.62 39.77 -28.92
N VAL A 447 6.38 41.06 -28.67
CA VAL A 447 5.80 41.99 -29.67
C VAL A 447 6.85 42.76 -30.50
N ASP A 448 8.10 42.76 -30.05
CA ASP A 448 9.24 43.42 -30.70
C ASP A 448 10.57 42.70 -30.40
N LEU A 449 11.65 43.16 -31.02
CA LEU A 449 13.00 42.57 -30.86
C LEU A 449 13.53 42.71 -29.43
N GLU A 450 13.28 43.83 -28.77
CA GLU A 450 13.82 44.11 -27.44
C GLU A 450 13.18 43.19 -26.40
N GLN A 451 11.85 43.03 -26.44
CA GLN A 451 11.12 42.09 -25.63
C GLN A 451 11.53 40.64 -25.93
N ALA A 452 11.78 40.30 -27.20
CA ALA A 452 12.21 38.94 -27.55
C ALA A 452 13.57 38.60 -26.94
N LEU A 453 14.53 39.54 -26.98
CA LEU A 453 15.85 39.39 -26.34
C LEU A 453 15.74 39.30 -24.81
N ARG A 454 14.96 40.20 -24.18
CA ARG A 454 14.72 40.17 -22.72
C ARG A 454 14.03 38.87 -22.28
N ALA A 455 13.06 38.39 -23.05
CA ALA A 455 12.36 37.14 -22.79
C ALA A 455 13.27 35.91 -22.95
N GLN A 456 14.21 35.94 -23.90
CA GLN A 456 15.23 34.90 -24.10
C GLN A 456 16.19 34.82 -22.91
N GLU A 457 16.70 35.96 -22.44
CA GLU A 457 17.58 36.01 -21.26
C GLU A 457 16.85 35.52 -20.00
N ALA A 458 15.61 35.97 -19.78
CA ALA A 458 14.78 35.50 -18.67
C ALA A 458 14.50 34.00 -18.73
N HIS A 459 14.31 33.45 -19.94
CA HIS A 459 14.13 32.00 -20.14
C HIS A 459 15.41 31.21 -19.84
N GLU A 460 16.58 31.70 -20.25
CA GLU A 460 17.86 31.05 -19.94
C GLU A 460 18.16 31.06 -18.43
N MET A 461 17.86 32.15 -17.74
CA MET A 461 17.93 32.20 -16.27
C MET A 461 16.94 31.22 -15.61
N PHE A 462 15.73 31.10 -16.15
CA PHE A 462 14.74 30.15 -15.69
C PHE A 462 15.24 28.70 -15.79
N ILE A 463 15.79 28.30 -16.94
CA ILE A 463 16.36 26.94 -17.15
C ILE A 463 17.46 26.65 -16.12
N LYS A 464 18.42 27.56 -15.94
CA LYS A 464 19.49 27.38 -14.95
C LYS A 464 18.92 27.21 -13.54
N ARG A 465 17.89 27.98 -13.17
CA ARG A 465 17.23 27.87 -11.86
C ARG A 465 16.55 26.53 -11.65
N ILE A 466 15.79 26.03 -12.61
CA ILE A 466 15.11 24.73 -12.48
C ILE A 466 16.10 23.57 -12.46
N GLU A 467 17.22 23.66 -13.18
CA GLU A 467 18.29 22.67 -13.11
C GLU A 467 18.95 22.70 -11.72
N LEU A 468 19.33 23.87 -11.20
CA LEU A 468 19.97 23.97 -9.88
C LEU A 468 19.06 23.56 -8.72
N ASN A 469 17.82 24.04 -8.68
CA ASN A 469 16.94 23.85 -7.53
C ASN A 469 16.34 22.44 -7.42
N ASN A 470 16.26 21.69 -8.53
CA ASN A 470 15.63 20.37 -8.53
C ASN A 470 16.63 19.21 -8.41
N MET A 471 17.93 19.46 -8.61
CA MET A 471 18.96 18.41 -8.63
C MET A 471 19.08 17.66 -7.30
N ASP A 472 19.04 18.34 -6.16
CA ASP A 472 19.21 17.67 -4.86
C ASP A 472 18.01 16.76 -4.53
N SER A 473 16.77 17.23 -4.74
CA SER A 473 15.57 16.43 -4.50
C SER A 473 15.48 15.23 -5.45
N VAL A 474 15.79 15.44 -6.73
CA VAL A 474 15.81 14.36 -7.73
C VAL A 474 16.93 13.35 -7.44
N ARG A 475 18.11 13.80 -7.01
CA ARG A 475 19.21 12.92 -6.58
C ARG A 475 18.79 12.04 -5.40
N VAL A 476 18.23 12.65 -4.34
CA VAL A 476 17.73 11.91 -3.16
C VAL A 476 16.67 10.88 -3.56
N PHE A 477 15.76 11.25 -4.47
CA PHE A 477 14.77 10.32 -5.02
C PHE A 477 15.42 9.12 -5.72
N TYR A 478 16.40 9.35 -6.60
CA TYR A 478 17.10 8.28 -7.31
C TYR A 478 17.91 7.38 -6.36
N GLU A 479 18.59 7.96 -5.36
CA GLU A 479 19.33 7.20 -4.35
C GLU A 479 18.41 6.25 -3.59
N LEU A 480 17.30 6.77 -3.04
CA LEU A 480 16.31 5.97 -2.32
C LEU A 480 15.64 4.91 -3.20
N SER A 481 15.32 5.26 -4.46
CA SER A 481 14.73 4.33 -5.42
C SER A 481 15.69 3.18 -5.76
N ASN A 482 16.97 3.47 -5.98
CA ASN A 482 17.98 2.48 -6.30
C ASN A 482 18.31 1.56 -5.11
N GLU A 483 18.31 2.11 -3.89
CA GLU A 483 18.46 1.34 -2.66
C GLU A 483 17.34 0.31 -2.53
N LEU A 484 16.07 0.73 -2.69
CA LEU A 484 14.92 -0.18 -2.67
C LEU A 484 14.98 -1.26 -3.74
N ILE A 485 15.40 -0.92 -4.96
CA ILE A 485 15.53 -1.90 -6.05
C ILE A 485 16.63 -2.92 -5.74
N ARG A 486 17.77 -2.47 -5.19
CA ARG A 486 18.90 -3.36 -4.81
C ARG A 486 18.55 -4.31 -3.68
N GLU A 487 17.82 -3.85 -2.68
CA GLU A 487 17.40 -4.65 -1.52
C GLU A 487 16.26 -5.63 -1.84
N GLY A 488 15.71 -5.57 -3.07
CA GLY A 488 14.62 -6.42 -3.51
C GLY A 488 13.26 -5.97 -2.98
N SER A 489 12.88 -4.70 -3.24
CA SER A 489 11.64 -4.10 -2.72
C SER A 489 10.43 -5.03 -2.84
N THR A 490 9.62 -5.07 -1.78
CA THR A 490 8.38 -5.85 -1.74
C THR A 490 7.37 -5.46 -2.81
N ASP A 491 7.42 -4.21 -3.29
CA ASP A 491 6.54 -3.66 -4.33
C ASP A 491 7.35 -2.89 -5.39
N ARG A 492 8.00 -3.65 -6.27
CA ARG A 492 8.78 -3.09 -7.38
C ARG A 492 7.92 -2.28 -8.36
N SER A 493 6.64 -2.62 -8.49
CA SER A 493 5.71 -1.92 -9.38
C SER A 493 5.50 -0.48 -8.92
N ALA A 494 5.22 -0.29 -7.63
CA ALA A 494 5.03 1.05 -7.07
C ALA A 494 6.29 1.94 -7.23
N VAL A 495 7.49 1.38 -7.08
CA VAL A 495 8.74 2.13 -7.31
C VAL A 495 8.88 2.56 -8.78
N VAL A 496 8.50 1.69 -9.72
CA VAL A 496 8.52 2.01 -11.16
C VAL A 496 7.49 3.08 -11.51
N GLU A 497 6.28 3.00 -10.95
CA GLU A 497 5.23 4.01 -11.15
C GLU A 497 5.66 5.39 -10.64
N LEU A 498 6.29 5.45 -9.46
CA LEU A 498 6.83 6.68 -8.90
C LEU A 498 7.95 7.27 -9.75
N ASN A 499 8.83 6.42 -10.30
CA ASN A 499 9.84 6.85 -11.27
C ASN A 499 9.20 7.46 -12.51
N GLU A 500 8.25 6.76 -13.15
CA GLU A 500 7.59 7.27 -14.36
C GLU A 500 6.81 8.56 -14.10
N MET A 501 6.26 8.74 -12.89
CA MET A 501 5.62 9.99 -12.50
C MET A 501 6.61 11.16 -12.47
N VAL A 502 7.78 10.98 -11.85
CA VAL A 502 8.81 12.03 -11.78
C VAL A 502 9.42 12.30 -13.15
N THR A 503 9.85 11.27 -13.88
CA THR A 503 10.44 11.43 -15.22
C THR A 503 9.42 11.96 -16.22
N GLY A 504 8.16 11.53 -16.16
CA GLY A 504 7.08 12.04 -17.00
C GLY A 504 6.83 13.53 -16.80
N ARG A 505 6.80 13.98 -15.54
CA ARG A 505 6.65 15.42 -15.20
C ARG A 505 7.85 16.24 -15.66
N TRP A 506 9.07 15.75 -15.43
CA TRP A 506 10.28 16.40 -15.93
C TRP A 506 10.32 16.50 -17.46
N ARG A 507 10.00 15.41 -18.16
CA ARG A 507 9.95 15.35 -19.63
C ARG A 507 8.97 16.37 -20.20
N ARG A 508 7.79 16.52 -19.56
CA ARG A 508 6.80 17.53 -19.91
C ARG A 508 7.32 18.96 -19.70
N LEU A 509 7.85 19.27 -18.52
CA LEU A 509 8.39 20.61 -18.20
C LEU A 509 9.51 21.00 -19.17
N SER A 510 10.47 20.09 -19.40
CA SER A 510 11.58 20.29 -20.34
C SER A 510 11.10 20.50 -21.77
N GLY A 511 10.12 19.71 -22.23
CA GLY A 511 9.53 19.87 -23.56
C GLY A 511 8.85 21.23 -23.74
N LEU A 512 8.07 21.68 -22.75
CA LEU A 512 7.44 23.01 -22.79
C LEU A 512 8.49 24.13 -22.81
N ALA A 513 9.57 23.98 -22.04
CA ALA A 513 10.63 24.96 -21.99
C ALA A 513 11.39 25.03 -23.33
N GLU A 514 11.65 23.88 -23.97
CA GLU A 514 12.28 23.81 -25.28
C GLU A 514 11.42 24.45 -26.38
N GLU A 515 10.11 24.19 -26.39
CA GLU A 515 9.19 24.81 -27.36
C GLU A 515 9.13 26.33 -27.19
N ARG A 516 9.15 26.83 -25.94
CA ARG A 516 9.27 28.26 -25.68
C ARG A 516 10.60 28.83 -26.23
N ASN A 517 11.72 28.15 -26.04
CA ASN A 517 13.02 28.59 -26.57
C ASN A 517 13.00 28.68 -28.10
N LYS A 518 12.38 27.72 -28.79
CA LYS A 518 12.22 27.75 -30.25
C LYS A 518 11.38 28.93 -30.71
N LEU A 519 10.27 29.23 -30.01
CA LEU A 519 9.44 30.40 -30.26
C LEU A 519 10.23 31.71 -30.11
N LEU A 520 10.98 31.86 -29.01
CA LEU A 520 11.77 33.08 -28.73
C LEU A 520 12.88 33.27 -29.77
N LYS A 521 13.60 32.21 -30.15
CA LYS A 521 14.59 32.25 -31.22
C LYS A 521 13.99 32.65 -32.56
N ALA A 522 12.83 32.08 -32.91
CA ALA A 522 12.12 32.45 -34.13
C ALA A 522 11.67 33.92 -34.11
N ALA A 523 11.18 34.42 -32.96
CA ALA A 523 10.82 35.82 -32.77
C ALA A 523 12.02 36.77 -32.99
N ILE A 524 13.17 36.47 -32.35
CA ILE A 524 14.40 37.25 -32.48
C ILE A 524 14.85 37.30 -33.94
N VAL A 525 14.90 36.15 -34.62
CA VAL A 525 15.32 36.09 -36.03
C VAL A 525 14.36 36.87 -36.91
N CYS A 526 13.04 36.72 -36.72
CA CYS A 526 12.03 37.46 -37.45
C CYS A 526 12.21 38.98 -37.28
N TYR A 527 12.10 39.51 -36.05
CA TYR A 527 12.17 40.95 -35.83
C TYR A 527 13.52 41.55 -36.24
N LYS A 528 14.64 40.84 -35.98
CA LYS A 528 15.97 41.28 -36.43
C LYS A 528 16.05 41.36 -37.95
N THR A 529 15.52 40.37 -38.67
CA THR A 529 15.53 40.36 -40.14
C THR A 529 14.77 41.55 -40.72
N TYR A 530 13.59 41.86 -40.19
CA TYR A 530 12.81 43.02 -40.63
C TYR A 530 13.51 44.35 -40.28
N LEU A 531 13.85 44.55 -39.00
CA LEU A 531 14.34 45.84 -38.50
C LEU A 531 15.77 46.19 -38.95
N THR A 532 16.66 45.19 -39.03
CA THR A 532 18.08 45.43 -39.34
C THR A 532 18.47 45.04 -40.76
N GLY A 533 17.72 44.12 -41.39
CA GLY A 533 18.01 43.63 -42.73
C GLY A 533 17.19 44.36 -43.80
N VAL A 534 15.87 44.26 -43.74
CA VAL A 534 15.01 44.57 -44.90
C VAL A 534 14.46 45.99 -44.88
N TYR A 535 13.89 46.48 -43.78
CA TYR A 535 13.27 47.81 -43.71
C TYR A 535 14.20 48.97 -44.04
N PRO A 536 15.46 49.03 -43.54
CA PRO A 536 16.38 50.11 -43.92
C PRO A 536 16.69 50.13 -45.42
N ILE A 537 16.76 48.96 -46.06
CA ILE A 537 16.97 48.84 -47.51
C ILE A 537 15.72 49.31 -48.27
N LEU A 538 14.52 48.94 -47.82
CA LEU A 538 13.27 49.43 -48.41
C LEU A 538 13.19 50.96 -48.35
N ASP A 539 13.45 51.54 -47.17
CA ASP A 539 13.41 52.99 -46.95
C ASP A 539 14.39 53.72 -47.90
N GLN A 540 15.59 53.17 -48.05
CA GLN A 540 16.63 53.72 -48.93
C GLN A 540 16.24 53.61 -50.41
N LEU A 541 15.76 52.45 -50.87
CA LEU A 541 15.36 52.23 -52.27
C LEU A 541 14.14 53.06 -52.67
N GLU A 542 13.14 53.16 -51.78
CA GLU A 542 11.96 54.01 -52.01
C GLU A 542 12.36 55.47 -52.16
N LYS A 543 13.30 55.95 -51.34
CA LYS A 543 13.83 57.31 -51.44
C LYS A 543 14.63 57.51 -52.73
N ASP A 544 15.58 56.62 -53.03
CA ASP A 544 16.49 56.75 -54.16
C ASP A 544 15.79 56.67 -55.52
N TYR A 545 14.76 55.83 -55.64
CA TYR A 545 14.02 55.72 -56.91
C TYR A 545 12.93 56.77 -57.07
N SER A 546 12.45 57.37 -55.97
CA SER A 546 11.50 58.47 -56.03
C SER A 546 12.17 59.83 -56.30
N GLN A 547 13.47 59.95 -56.02
CA GLN A 547 14.24 61.18 -56.18
C GLN A 547 14.90 61.25 -57.57
N ASN A 548 14.50 62.23 -58.39
CA ASN A 548 14.98 62.54 -59.74
C ASN A 548 14.55 61.56 -60.86
N PRO A 549 13.24 61.51 -61.19
CA PRO A 549 12.72 60.70 -62.29
C PRO A 549 13.21 61.14 -63.67
N ASP A 550 13.69 62.38 -63.83
CA ASP A 550 14.15 62.92 -65.12
C ASP A 550 15.68 63.04 -65.22
N ARG A 551 16.42 62.36 -64.32
CA ARG A 551 17.88 62.41 -64.32
C ARG A 551 18.44 61.86 -65.63
N ASP A 552 19.20 62.69 -66.34
CA ASP A 552 19.98 62.24 -67.48
C ASP A 552 21.21 61.46 -66.99
N TRP A 553 21.18 60.14 -67.18
CA TRP A 553 22.29 59.26 -66.83
C TRP A 553 23.42 59.28 -67.86
N CYS A 554 23.13 59.77 -69.07
CA CYS A 554 24.02 59.80 -70.22
C CYS A 554 24.84 61.09 -70.34
N ALA A 555 24.56 62.10 -69.51
CA ALA A 555 25.20 63.41 -69.58
C ALA A 555 26.72 63.29 -69.68
N VAL A 556 27.30 63.99 -70.66
CA VAL A 556 28.73 63.97 -70.97
C VAL A 556 29.53 64.50 -69.77
N ARG A 557 30.44 63.70 -69.21
CA ARG A 557 31.39 64.17 -68.20
C ARG A 557 32.69 64.61 -68.87
N VAL A 558 33.34 65.61 -68.28
CA VAL A 558 34.56 66.21 -68.83
C VAL A 558 35.66 65.15 -68.94
N GLY A 559 36.11 64.88 -70.17
CA GLY A 559 37.23 63.98 -70.47
C GLY A 559 36.86 62.51 -70.74
N GLU A 560 35.58 62.12 -70.68
CA GLU A 560 35.15 60.75 -70.99
C GLU A 560 35.06 60.50 -72.50
N THR A 561 35.61 59.36 -72.94
CA THR A 561 35.44 58.86 -74.31
C THR A 561 34.04 58.24 -74.51
N PRO A 562 33.53 58.18 -75.75
CA PRO A 562 32.24 57.53 -76.04
C PRO A 562 32.16 56.07 -75.57
N GLN A 563 33.26 55.31 -75.68
CA GLN A 563 33.31 53.92 -75.22
C GLN A 563 33.30 53.79 -73.70
N GLU A 564 33.94 54.71 -72.97
CA GLU A 564 33.89 54.75 -71.51
C GLU A 564 32.47 55.04 -71.01
N ARG A 565 31.72 55.90 -71.70
CA ARG A 565 30.30 56.16 -71.39
C ARG A 565 29.44 54.90 -71.55
N VAL A 566 29.67 54.09 -72.60
CA VAL A 566 29.02 52.78 -72.77
C VAL A 566 29.31 51.85 -71.61
N ASN A 567 30.57 51.79 -71.15
CA ASN A 567 30.97 50.95 -70.03
C ASN A 567 30.32 51.40 -68.72
N VAL A 568 30.29 52.70 -68.43
CA VAL A 568 29.67 53.26 -67.21
C VAL A 568 28.17 52.95 -67.14
N ILE A 569 27.43 53.15 -68.23
CA ILE A 569 25.99 52.85 -68.25
C ILE A 569 25.75 51.33 -68.12
N SER A 570 26.57 50.51 -68.78
CA SER A 570 26.47 49.05 -68.67
C SER A 570 26.77 48.56 -67.25
N GLU A 571 27.74 49.16 -66.57
CA GLU A 571 28.03 48.87 -65.16
C GLU A 571 26.90 49.33 -64.23
N LEU A 572 26.30 50.49 -64.48
CA LEU A 572 25.14 50.97 -63.73
C LEU A 572 23.92 50.05 -63.90
N LEU A 573 23.66 49.56 -65.12
CA LEU A 573 22.62 48.56 -65.39
C LEU A 573 22.90 47.25 -64.67
N SER A 574 24.12 46.72 -64.76
CA SER A 574 24.51 45.48 -64.06
C SER A 574 24.36 45.62 -62.54
N LYS A 575 24.86 46.71 -61.94
CA LYS A 575 24.66 47.00 -60.51
C LYS A 575 23.18 47.09 -60.15
N HIS A 576 22.37 47.73 -60.99
CA HIS A 576 20.93 47.87 -60.78
C HIS A 576 20.19 46.53 -60.79
N MET A 577 20.62 45.57 -61.62
CA MET A 577 20.13 44.19 -61.61
C MET A 577 20.58 43.43 -60.36
N ASP A 578 21.87 43.52 -59.97
CA ASP A 578 22.41 42.85 -58.78
C ASP A 578 21.73 43.32 -57.48
N TYR A 579 21.43 44.63 -57.38
CA TYR A 579 20.71 45.17 -56.25
C TYR A 579 19.28 44.62 -56.16
N LYS A 580 18.58 44.41 -57.29
CA LYS A 580 17.24 43.80 -57.33
C LYS A 580 17.28 42.36 -56.79
N ASP A 581 18.23 41.54 -57.24
CA ASP A 581 18.35 40.15 -56.77
C ASP A 581 18.60 40.07 -55.25
N ARG A 582 19.55 40.86 -54.73
CA ARG A 582 19.84 40.90 -53.28
C ARG A 582 18.65 41.37 -52.47
N PHE A 583 17.95 42.39 -52.97
CA PHE A 583 16.74 42.93 -52.37
C PHE A 583 15.63 41.86 -52.28
N LEU A 584 15.35 41.16 -53.38
CA LEU A 584 14.33 40.11 -53.45
C LEU A 584 14.66 38.94 -52.51
N LYS A 585 15.92 38.49 -52.48
CA LYS A 585 16.38 37.46 -51.54
C LYS A 585 16.18 37.86 -50.07
N GLY A 586 16.45 39.14 -49.74
CA GLY A 586 16.18 39.69 -48.41
C GLY A 586 14.71 39.64 -48.03
N CYS A 587 13.81 40.04 -48.95
CA CYS A 587 12.37 39.99 -48.73
C CYS A 587 11.86 38.55 -48.52
N ILE A 588 12.30 37.61 -49.36
CA ILE A 588 11.95 36.18 -49.22
C ILE A 588 12.41 35.63 -47.87
N TYR A 589 13.63 35.97 -47.43
CA TYR A 589 14.13 35.54 -46.14
C TYR A 589 13.31 36.10 -44.97
N ALA A 590 12.89 37.37 -45.03
CA ALA A 590 11.98 37.97 -44.05
C ALA A 590 10.60 37.29 -44.04
N GLN A 591 10.03 36.97 -45.21
CA GLN A 591 8.75 36.26 -45.30
C GLN A 591 8.83 34.84 -44.72
N LYS A 592 9.94 34.10 -44.97
CA LYS A 592 10.16 32.76 -44.41
C LYS A 592 10.39 32.75 -42.90
N THR A 593 11.16 33.71 -42.38
CA THR A 593 11.43 33.80 -40.94
C THR A 593 10.19 34.21 -40.15
N SER A 594 9.35 35.09 -40.70
CA SER A 594 8.04 35.42 -40.12
C SER A 594 7.05 34.25 -40.18
N GLU A 595 7.06 33.44 -41.24
CA GLU A 595 6.26 32.21 -41.33
C GLU A 595 6.66 31.17 -40.26
N LEU A 596 7.97 30.97 -40.08
CA LEU A 596 8.46 30.08 -39.04
C LEU A 596 8.04 30.56 -37.64
N PHE A 597 8.06 31.87 -37.40
CA PHE A 597 7.61 32.44 -36.14
C PHE A 597 6.10 32.24 -35.92
N LEU A 598 5.28 32.52 -36.93
CA LEU A 598 3.83 32.26 -36.91
C LEU A 598 3.52 30.80 -36.56
N LYS A 599 4.24 29.85 -37.16
CA LYS A 599 4.09 28.42 -36.85
C LYS A 599 4.34 28.10 -35.37
N TYR A 600 5.29 28.75 -34.72
CA TYR A 600 5.55 28.56 -33.29
C TYR A 600 4.51 29.27 -32.40
N ILE A 601 3.99 30.42 -32.83
CA ILE A 601 2.84 31.09 -32.17
C ILE A 601 1.61 30.19 -32.20
N GLU A 602 1.34 29.54 -33.34
CA GLU A 602 0.21 28.62 -33.46
C GLU A 602 0.38 27.37 -32.60
N ARG A 603 1.58 26.77 -32.57
CA ARG A 603 1.89 25.58 -31.75
C ARG A 603 1.79 25.82 -30.25
N THR A 604 1.98 27.05 -29.78
CA THR A 604 1.82 27.40 -28.36
C THR A 604 0.35 27.61 -27.96
N SER A 605 -0.60 27.43 -28.89
CA SER A 605 -2.05 27.49 -28.64
C SER A 605 -2.55 26.22 -27.96
N SER A 606 -2.56 26.20 -26.63
CA SER A 606 -3.20 25.12 -25.86
C SER A 606 -4.05 25.60 -24.67
N GLY A 607 -4.57 26.84 -24.69
CA GLY A 607 -5.48 27.25 -23.60
C GLY A 607 -6.31 28.54 -23.74
N THR A 608 -5.86 29.55 -24.48
CA THR A 608 -6.59 30.84 -24.57
C THR A 608 -6.51 31.43 -25.97
N GLY A 609 -7.46 31.05 -26.83
CA GLY A 609 -7.47 31.34 -28.28
C GLY A 609 -7.56 32.82 -28.71
N VAL A 610 -7.57 33.78 -27.78
CA VAL A 610 -7.75 35.22 -28.08
C VAL A 610 -6.42 35.98 -28.20
N HIS A 611 -5.42 35.68 -27.37
CA HIS A 611 -4.14 36.41 -27.39
C HIS A 611 -3.28 36.05 -28.62
N ASN A 612 -3.21 34.76 -28.96
CA ASN A 612 -2.43 34.30 -30.12
C ASN A 612 -2.97 34.85 -31.45
N ARG A 613 -4.26 35.19 -31.52
CA ARG A 613 -4.85 35.80 -32.71
C ARG A 613 -4.26 37.19 -33.00
N HIS A 614 -4.14 38.04 -31.98
CA HIS A 614 -3.56 39.37 -32.13
C HIS A 614 -2.07 39.33 -32.45
N ASP A 615 -1.34 38.38 -31.88
CA ASP A 615 0.08 38.18 -32.17
C ASP A 615 0.31 37.70 -33.61
N SER A 616 -0.49 36.73 -34.08
CA SER A 616 -0.45 36.30 -35.48
C SER A 616 -0.87 37.42 -36.44
N GLU A 617 -1.92 38.19 -36.11
CA GLU A 617 -2.36 39.34 -36.91
C GLU A 617 -1.27 40.42 -37.02
N ARG A 618 -0.46 40.65 -35.98
CA ARG A 618 0.68 41.58 -36.03
C ARG A 618 1.72 41.13 -37.05
N ILE A 619 2.14 39.86 -37.01
CA ILE A 619 3.16 39.35 -37.94
C ILE A 619 2.60 39.28 -39.36
N MET A 620 1.33 38.92 -39.54
CA MET A 620 0.66 38.96 -40.85
C MET A 620 0.60 40.37 -41.44
N ARG A 621 0.37 41.41 -40.61
CA ARG A 621 0.44 42.81 -41.06
C ARG A 621 1.84 43.19 -41.52
N MET A 622 2.89 42.80 -40.79
CA MET A 622 4.28 43.03 -41.22
C MET A 622 4.60 42.36 -42.56
N LYS A 623 4.13 41.11 -42.76
CA LYS A 623 4.27 40.40 -44.04
C LYS A 623 3.54 41.13 -45.18
N SER A 624 2.34 41.65 -44.90
CA SER A 624 1.56 42.40 -45.89
C SER A 624 2.24 43.72 -46.27
N ASP A 625 2.66 44.50 -45.28
CA ASP A 625 3.41 45.76 -45.48
C ASP A 625 4.67 45.53 -46.32
N LEU A 626 5.45 44.50 -46.00
CA LEU A 626 6.63 44.13 -46.78
C LEU A 626 6.30 43.85 -48.25
N ARG A 627 5.22 43.10 -48.54
CA ARG A 627 4.82 42.78 -49.92
C ARG A 627 4.38 44.02 -50.69
N GLU A 628 3.61 44.91 -50.07
CA GLU A 628 3.16 46.14 -50.72
C GLU A 628 4.33 47.07 -51.05
N ARG A 629 5.27 47.24 -50.12
CA ARG A 629 6.51 48.00 -50.33
C ARG A 629 7.41 47.35 -51.38
N GLN A 630 7.53 46.02 -51.37
CA GLN A 630 8.27 45.26 -52.37
C GLN A 630 7.72 45.47 -53.78
N SER A 631 6.39 45.37 -53.96
CA SER A 631 5.73 45.65 -55.25
C SER A 631 5.99 47.08 -55.73
N LYS A 632 5.85 48.07 -54.84
CA LYS A 632 6.11 49.48 -55.17
C LYS A 632 7.55 49.73 -55.61
N ILE A 633 8.54 49.14 -54.94
CA ILE A 633 9.95 49.28 -55.32
C ILE A 633 10.22 48.64 -56.67
N LEU A 634 9.64 47.48 -56.97
CA LEU A 634 9.80 46.83 -58.27
C LEU A 634 9.22 47.68 -59.41
N GLU A 635 8.07 48.34 -59.20
CA GLU A 635 7.51 49.28 -60.18
C GLU A 635 8.46 50.45 -60.46
N LEU A 636 9.00 51.07 -59.40
CA LEU A 636 9.97 52.15 -59.53
C LEU A 636 11.29 51.68 -60.16
N TRP A 637 11.71 50.45 -59.84
CA TRP A 637 12.88 49.82 -60.42
C TRP A 637 12.74 49.62 -61.93
N THR A 638 11.58 49.15 -62.40
CA THR A 638 11.29 48.95 -63.84
C THR A 638 11.34 50.29 -64.58
N LYS A 639 10.78 51.36 -64.00
CA LYS A 639 10.86 52.71 -64.57
C LYS A 639 12.32 53.18 -64.71
N LYS A 640 13.13 53.00 -63.68
CA LYS A 640 14.56 53.36 -63.70
C LYS A 640 15.37 52.50 -64.68
N LYS A 641 15.10 51.19 -64.77
CA LYS A 641 15.74 50.29 -65.74
C LYS A 641 15.49 50.77 -67.17
N LYS A 642 14.24 51.08 -67.54
CA LYS A 642 13.91 51.63 -68.86
C LYS A 642 14.68 52.91 -69.18
N GLN A 643 14.88 53.78 -68.20
CA GLN A 643 15.68 55.00 -68.40
C GLN A 643 17.15 54.67 -68.68
N LEU A 644 17.73 53.75 -67.90
CA LEU A 644 19.11 53.30 -68.11
C LEU A 644 19.28 52.55 -69.45
N ASP A 645 18.33 51.72 -69.85
CA ASP A 645 18.34 51.01 -71.14
C ASP A 645 18.28 51.99 -72.32
N ARG A 646 17.40 52.99 -72.26
CA ARG A 646 17.36 54.09 -73.25
C ARG A 646 18.70 54.82 -73.30
N CYS A 647 19.28 55.05 -72.13
CA CYS A 647 20.58 55.68 -72.04
C CYS A 647 21.69 54.82 -72.67
N GLN A 648 21.66 53.51 -72.43
CA GLN A 648 22.59 52.54 -73.01
C GLN A 648 22.49 52.52 -74.54
N GLN A 649 21.26 52.50 -75.07
CA GLN A 649 21.01 52.56 -76.51
C GLN A 649 21.59 53.83 -77.14
N PHE A 650 21.40 54.99 -76.48
CA PHE A 650 21.95 56.26 -76.95
C PHE A 650 23.48 56.28 -76.94
N VAL A 651 24.13 55.91 -75.82
CA VAL A 651 25.60 55.93 -75.74
C VAL A 651 26.25 54.90 -76.67
N LEU A 652 25.60 53.75 -76.92
CA LEU A 652 26.08 52.75 -77.88
C LEU A 652 25.97 53.26 -79.32
N MET A 653 24.87 53.95 -79.65
CA MET A 653 24.70 54.61 -80.94
C MET A 653 25.76 55.70 -81.15
N ASP A 654 26.00 56.56 -80.16
CA ASP A 654 26.99 57.63 -80.21
C ASP A 654 28.43 57.08 -80.32
N ALA A 655 28.77 56.02 -79.57
CA ALA A 655 30.06 55.34 -79.70
C ALA A 655 30.23 54.71 -81.10
N THR A 656 29.20 54.07 -81.64
CA THR A 656 29.21 53.48 -82.99
C THR A 656 29.38 54.58 -84.05
N ARG A 657 28.68 55.71 -83.90
CA ARG A 657 28.85 56.89 -84.73
C ARG A 657 30.32 57.33 -84.76
N HIS A 658 30.93 57.48 -83.59
CA HIS A 658 32.32 57.90 -83.49
C HIS A 658 33.28 56.95 -84.20
N VAL A 659 33.13 55.63 -84.01
CA VAL A 659 33.94 54.62 -84.72
C VAL A 659 33.80 54.76 -86.25
N LEU A 660 32.58 54.95 -86.74
CA LEU A 660 32.31 55.10 -88.17
C LEU A 660 32.87 56.43 -88.73
N VAL A 661 32.69 57.54 -88.02
CA VAL A 661 33.21 58.85 -88.42
C VAL A 661 34.75 58.86 -88.41
N ASP A 662 35.37 58.26 -87.39
CA ASP A 662 36.82 58.14 -87.29
C ASP A 662 37.40 57.29 -88.43
N TRP A 663 36.72 56.21 -88.82
CA TRP A 663 37.10 55.44 -90.00
C TRP A 663 36.95 56.27 -91.28
N LEU A 664 35.82 56.97 -91.47
CA LEU A 664 35.55 57.77 -92.65
C LEU A 664 36.56 58.91 -92.83
N CYS A 665 36.88 59.64 -91.75
CA CYS A 665 37.79 60.80 -91.79
C CYS A 665 39.26 60.43 -91.61
N GLY A 666 39.55 59.24 -91.09
CA GLY A 666 40.91 58.74 -90.86
C GLY A 666 41.34 57.77 -91.95
N GLU A 667 41.16 56.47 -91.68
CA GLU A 667 41.68 55.38 -92.53
C GLU A 667 41.06 55.38 -93.93
N GLY A 668 39.74 55.53 -94.03
CA GLY A 668 39.02 55.59 -95.29
C GLY A 668 39.49 56.74 -96.17
N GLU A 669 39.59 57.95 -95.60
CA GLU A 669 40.07 59.15 -96.27
C GLU A 669 41.54 59.04 -96.70
N ARG A 670 42.40 58.50 -95.83
CA ARG A 670 43.82 58.27 -96.11
C ARG A 670 44.00 57.32 -97.29
N ARG A 671 43.33 56.16 -97.28
CA ARG A 671 43.35 55.17 -98.37
C ARG A 671 42.80 55.77 -99.67
N LEU A 672 41.71 56.53 -99.60
CA LEU A 672 41.14 57.21 -100.77
C LEU A 672 42.15 58.20 -101.40
N ASN A 673 42.87 58.99 -100.58
CA ASN A 673 43.88 59.93 -101.06
C ASN A 673 45.10 59.23 -101.67
N GLU A 674 45.51 58.06 -101.15
CA GLU A 674 46.56 57.23 -101.77
C GLU A 674 46.20 56.80 -103.20
N PHE A 675 44.95 56.41 -103.42
CA PHE A 675 44.47 56.04 -104.76
C PHE A 675 44.39 57.25 -105.69
N LEU A 676 43.86 58.38 -105.22
CA LEU A 676 43.78 59.63 -105.99
C LEU A 676 45.17 60.12 -106.45
N GLY A 677 46.20 59.95 -105.61
CA GLY A 677 47.57 60.31 -105.96
C GLY A 677 48.22 59.47 -107.06
N LYS A 678 47.69 58.27 -107.36
CA LYS A 678 48.25 57.34 -108.37
C LYS A 678 47.79 57.62 -109.81
N GLY A 679 46.72 58.39 -110.02
CA GLY A 679 46.22 58.71 -111.36
C GLY A 679 45.53 57.53 -112.05
N VAL A 680 45.88 57.21 -113.31
CA VAL A 680 45.30 56.06 -114.04
C VAL A 680 45.97 54.76 -113.58
N ALA A 681 45.15 53.78 -113.17
CA ALA A 681 45.61 52.59 -112.45
C ALA A 681 46.04 51.43 -113.35
N ASP A 682 47.01 50.65 -112.87
CA ASP A 682 47.33 49.32 -113.37
C ASP A 682 46.36 48.26 -112.78
N ALA A 683 46.44 47.01 -113.29
CA ALA A 683 45.54 45.93 -112.89
C ALA A 683 45.57 45.64 -111.38
N ALA A 684 46.77 45.68 -110.77
CA ALA A 684 46.95 45.45 -109.33
C ALA A 684 46.33 46.57 -108.48
N THR A 685 46.47 47.83 -108.88
CA THR A 685 45.85 48.97 -108.17
C THR A 685 44.32 48.96 -108.30
N LEU A 686 43.77 48.49 -109.43
CA LEU A 686 42.32 48.33 -109.61
C LEU A 686 41.75 47.21 -108.72
N GLU A 687 42.49 46.13 -108.50
CA GLU A 687 42.10 45.03 -107.60
C GLU A 687 42.14 45.44 -106.11
N ASP A 688 43.20 46.16 -105.69
CA ASP A 688 43.29 46.75 -104.35
C ASP A 688 42.17 47.78 -104.11
N PHE A 689 41.88 48.63 -105.10
CA PHE A 689 40.75 49.56 -105.05
C PHE A 689 39.40 48.84 -104.99
N HIS A 690 39.24 47.70 -105.66
CA HIS A 690 38.02 46.90 -105.55
C HIS A 690 37.82 46.35 -104.14
N THR A 691 38.89 45.88 -103.51
CA THR A 691 38.89 45.42 -102.11
C THR A 691 38.56 46.55 -101.15
N PHE A 692 39.16 47.73 -101.32
CA PHE A 692 38.81 48.93 -100.57
C PHE A 692 37.33 49.32 -100.77
N LYS A 693 36.83 49.28 -102.01
CA LYS A 693 35.42 49.56 -102.32
C LYS A 693 34.47 48.54 -101.67
N LEU A 694 34.87 47.28 -101.49
CA LEU A 694 34.12 46.31 -100.69
C LEU A 694 34.08 46.71 -99.21
N ALA A 695 35.21 47.13 -98.63
CA ALA A 695 35.23 47.65 -97.26
C ALA A 695 34.35 48.91 -97.09
N VAL A 696 34.35 49.84 -98.06
CA VAL A 696 33.44 51.00 -98.06
C VAL A 696 31.96 50.56 -98.11
N LYS A 697 31.64 49.48 -98.84
CA LYS A 697 30.28 48.90 -98.88
C LYS A 697 29.90 48.26 -97.55
N GLU A 698 30.83 47.62 -96.84
CA GLU A 698 30.60 47.09 -95.50
C GLU A 698 30.34 48.21 -94.49
N GLU A 699 31.13 49.29 -94.51
CA GLU A 699 30.91 50.47 -93.67
C GLU A 699 29.60 51.20 -93.99
N ARG A 700 29.22 51.26 -95.28
CA ARG A 700 27.89 51.73 -95.71
C ARG A 700 26.78 50.93 -95.05
N ALA A 701 26.88 49.60 -95.02
CA ALA A 701 25.87 48.75 -94.40
C ALA A 701 25.78 48.97 -92.88
N LYS A 702 26.90 49.20 -92.21
CA LYS A 702 26.93 49.58 -90.78
C LYS A 702 26.29 50.95 -90.53
N ILE A 703 26.58 51.95 -91.37
CA ILE A 703 25.96 53.29 -91.31
C ILE A 703 24.45 53.20 -91.54
N GLN A 704 24.00 52.43 -92.54
CA GLN A 704 22.58 52.19 -92.77
C GLN A 704 21.93 51.53 -91.55
N THR A 705 22.55 50.51 -90.97
CA THR A 705 22.06 49.86 -89.75
C THR A 705 21.96 50.85 -88.59
N LEU A 706 22.97 51.71 -88.39
CA LEU A 706 22.96 52.76 -87.36
C LEU A 706 21.79 53.74 -87.56
N LEU A 707 21.57 54.21 -88.79
CA LEU A 707 20.49 55.14 -89.13
C LEU A 707 19.10 54.52 -88.95
N CYS A 708 18.94 53.24 -89.30
CA CYS A 708 17.70 52.49 -89.08
C CYS A 708 17.40 52.31 -87.57
N MET A 709 18.43 52.09 -86.75
CA MET A 709 18.28 51.95 -85.30
C MET A 709 18.03 53.30 -84.60
N ALA A 710 18.61 54.39 -85.10
CA ALA A 710 18.53 55.71 -84.48
C ALA A 710 17.12 56.32 -84.53
N GLY A 711 16.31 56.02 -85.55
CA GLY A 711 14.93 56.49 -85.67
C GLY A 711 14.04 56.10 -84.48
N PRO A 712 13.86 54.79 -84.20
CA PRO A 712 13.14 54.32 -83.02
C PRO A 712 13.70 54.85 -81.69
N ILE A 713 15.04 54.90 -81.55
CA ILE A 713 15.69 55.40 -80.32
C ILE A 713 15.35 56.89 -80.10
N ARG A 714 15.36 57.70 -81.16
CA ARG A 714 15.01 59.12 -81.12
C ARG A 714 13.58 59.36 -80.64
N ASP A 715 12.63 58.57 -81.15
CA ASP A 715 11.21 58.72 -80.82
C ASP A 715 10.93 58.33 -79.36
N GLU A 716 11.74 57.43 -78.78
CA GLU A 716 11.66 57.00 -77.38
C GLU A 716 12.48 57.86 -76.39
N ALA A 717 13.60 58.45 -76.84
CA ALA A 717 14.54 59.21 -76.02
C ALA A 717 14.29 60.73 -76.09
N LYS A 718 13.21 61.19 -75.44
CA LYS A 718 12.80 62.61 -75.45
C LYS A 718 13.89 63.62 -75.07
N GLN A 719 14.83 63.24 -74.20
CA GLN A 719 15.90 64.13 -73.72
C GLN A 719 17.08 64.26 -74.71
N HIS A 720 17.31 63.25 -75.55
CA HIS A 720 18.44 63.17 -76.49
C HIS A 720 17.99 63.24 -77.97
N ALA A 721 16.70 63.47 -78.22
CA ALA A 721 16.12 63.40 -79.56
C ALA A 721 16.75 64.39 -80.56
N ALA A 722 17.12 65.60 -80.09
CA ALA A 722 17.81 66.60 -80.90
C ALA A 722 19.25 66.16 -81.23
N ASP A 723 20.00 65.75 -80.20
CA ASP A 723 21.38 65.26 -80.36
C ASP A 723 21.45 64.05 -81.30
N ILE A 724 20.49 63.13 -81.20
CA ILE A 724 20.38 61.97 -82.11
C ILE A 724 20.14 62.42 -83.55
N ALA A 725 19.25 63.38 -83.79
CA ALA A 725 18.98 63.89 -85.12
C ALA A 725 20.22 64.55 -85.74
N ASP A 726 20.91 65.41 -84.99
CA ASP A 726 22.15 66.06 -85.42
C ASP A 726 23.26 65.04 -85.72
N CYS A 727 23.40 64.03 -84.86
CA CYS A 727 24.32 62.91 -85.07
C CYS A 727 24.03 62.12 -86.36
N MET A 728 22.75 61.84 -86.63
CA MET A 728 22.33 61.13 -87.84
C MET A 728 22.66 61.94 -89.10
N ASP A 729 22.41 63.25 -89.08
CA ASP A 729 22.68 64.13 -90.21
C ASP A 729 24.20 64.30 -90.46
N ASP A 730 25.01 64.39 -89.40
CA ASP A 730 26.48 64.48 -89.50
C ASP A 730 27.08 63.23 -90.19
N VAL A 731 26.67 62.02 -89.79
CA VAL A 731 27.15 60.78 -90.42
C VAL A 731 26.71 60.67 -91.87
N ARG A 732 25.44 60.97 -92.16
CA ARG A 732 24.89 60.95 -93.53
C ARG A 732 25.69 61.88 -94.44
N LEU A 733 25.85 63.14 -94.04
CA LEU A 733 26.53 64.15 -94.82
C LEU A 733 28.01 63.80 -95.07
N ARG A 734 28.72 63.32 -94.04
CA ARG A 734 30.12 62.89 -94.17
C ARG A 734 30.26 61.69 -95.11
N PHE A 735 29.40 60.69 -94.97
CA PHE A 735 29.45 59.51 -95.83
C PHE A 735 29.09 59.84 -97.28
N GLU A 736 28.07 60.68 -97.53
CA GLU A 736 27.73 61.13 -98.90
C GLU A 736 28.85 61.93 -99.56
N LYS A 737 29.58 62.73 -98.79
CA LYS A 737 30.77 63.44 -99.29
C LYS A 737 31.90 62.46 -99.61
N PHE A 738 32.13 61.49 -98.72
CA PHE A 738 33.15 60.46 -98.89
C PHE A 738 32.84 59.54 -100.08
N SER A 739 31.62 59.04 -100.20
CA SER A 739 31.18 58.14 -101.27
C SER A 739 31.26 58.77 -102.65
N ARG A 740 30.89 60.06 -102.79
CA ARG A 740 31.08 60.82 -104.03
C ARG A 740 32.54 60.86 -104.44
N ARG A 741 33.45 61.10 -103.49
CA ARG A 741 34.89 61.14 -103.77
C ARG A 741 35.47 59.76 -104.09
N VAL A 742 34.94 58.69 -103.49
CA VAL A 742 35.27 57.31 -103.88
C VAL A 742 34.85 57.05 -105.34
N ALA A 743 33.67 57.52 -105.76
CA ALA A 743 33.20 57.39 -107.14
C ALA A 743 34.04 58.23 -108.14
N GLU A 744 34.45 59.44 -107.76
CA GLU A 744 35.39 60.27 -108.52
C GLU A 744 36.74 59.56 -108.67
N CYS A 745 37.27 59.00 -107.59
CA CYS A 745 38.52 58.24 -107.60
C CYS A 745 38.44 57.02 -108.53
N GLU A 746 37.34 56.26 -108.50
CA GLU A 746 37.16 55.12 -109.42
C GLU A 746 37.17 55.55 -110.90
N THR A 747 36.60 56.72 -111.20
CA THR A 747 36.56 57.28 -112.56
C THR A 747 37.96 57.69 -113.03
N ILE A 748 38.76 58.29 -112.14
CA ILE A 748 40.16 58.67 -112.42
C ILE A 748 41.01 57.42 -112.66
N LEU A 749 40.93 56.42 -111.78
CA LEU A 749 41.70 55.17 -111.89
C LEU A 749 41.40 54.40 -113.20
N ARG A 750 40.18 54.48 -113.72
CA ARG A 750 39.75 53.81 -114.98
C ARG A 750 39.98 54.63 -116.25
N GLY A 751 40.62 55.80 -116.16
CA GLY A 751 40.93 56.64 -117.33
C GLY A 751 39.75 57.48 -117.86
N GLY A 752 38.83 57.91 -116.99
CA GLY A 752 37.84 58.94 -117.33
C GLY A 752 36.52 58.45 -117.91
N LYS A 753 36.22 57.14 -117.90
CA LYS A 753 34.89 56.63 -118.23
C LYS A 753 33.98 56.63 -116.99
N PRO A 754 32.92 57.45 -116.93
CA PRO A 754 31.98 57.43 -115.81
C PRO A 754 31.17 56.13 -115.82
N ILE A 755 30.98 55.54 -114.64
CA ILE A 755 30.10 54.37 -114.45
C ILE A 755 28.68 54.90 -114.15
N PRO A 756 27.60 54.41 -114.81
CA PRO A 756 26.25 54.94 -114.63
C PRO A 756 25.54 54.54 -113.33
N LYS A 757 26.15 53.71 -112.48
CA LYS A 757 25.52 53.17 -111.26
C LYS A 757 26.23 53.66 -110.01
N ASP A 758 25.56 54.53 -109.27
CA ASP A 758 25.94 54.89 -107.90
C ASP A 758 25.55 53.76 -106.92
N ASP A 759 26.47 52.82 -106.73
CA ASP A 759 26.30 51.69 -105.80
C ASP A 759 26.63 52.04 -104.34
N LEU A 760 26.94 53.31 -104.04
CA LEU A 760 27.31 53.79 -102.70
C LEU A 760 26.29 54.79 -102.10
N SER A 761 25.23 55.16 -102.84
CA SER A 761 24.16 56.03 -102.35
C SER A 761 23.47 55.50 -101.07
N LEU A 762 23.21 56.38 -100.10
CA LEU A 762 22.37 56.07 -98.93
C LEU A 762 20.87 56.06 -99.28
N ASP A 763 20.46 56.80 -100.33
CA ASP A 763 19.08 57.09 -100.74
C ASP A 763 18.49 56.13 -101.78
N ARG A 764 19.26 55.14 -102.26
CA ARG A 764 18.67 54.01 -103.01
C ARG A 764 17.73 53.27 -102.07
N LEU A 765 16.45 53.66 -102.15
CA LEU A 765 15.29 53.10 -101.47
C LEU A 765 15.51 51.65 -101.07
N SER A 766 15.49 51.43 -99.75
CA SER A 766 14.98 50.22 -99.11
C SER A 766 15.45 48.91 -99.77
N ASP A 767 16.45 48.24 -99.20
CA ASP A 767 16.24 46.79 -99.02
C ASP A 767 15.13 46.72 -97.97
N PRO A 768 13.86 46.39 -98.32
CA PRO A 768 12.86 46.09 -97.30
C PRO A 768 13.40 44.95 -96.42
N ASN A 769 14.27 44.12 -97.00
CA ASN A 769 14.86 42.97 -96.36
C ASN A 769 15.84 43.27 -95.20
N VAL A 770 16.18 44.51 -94.83
CA VAL A 770 17.03 44.77 -93.64
C VAL A 770 16.31 45.64 -92.62
N GLU A 771 15.79 46.80 -93.02
CA GLU A 771 15.04 47.69 -92.12
C GLU A 771 13.66 47.12 -91.80
N GLU A 772 12.96 46.57 -92.80
CA GLU A 772 11.70 45.87 -92.59
C GLU A 772 11.93 44.47 -92.00
N ASN A 773 13.00 43.73 -92.31
CA ASN A 773 13.29 42.48 -91.57
C ASN A 773 13.68 42.71 -90.11
N MET A 774 14.50 43.72 -89.78
CA MET A 774 14.88 44.00 -88.38
C MET A 774 13.67 44.53 -87.59
N ASN A 775 12.85 45.40 -88.20
CA ASN A 775 11.61 45.88 -87.60
C ASN A 775 10.52 44.79 -87.56
N ILE A 776 10.43 43.91 -88.56
CA ILE A 776 9.56 42.73 -88.55
C ILE A 776 10.02 41.80 -87.45
N MET A 777 11.30 41.42 -87.35
CA MET A 777 11.77 40.52 -86.29
C MET A 777 11.52 41.09 -84.89
N LYS A 778 11.77 42.39 -84.65
CA LYS A 778 11.43 43.05 -83.38
C LYS A 778 9.92 43.16 -83.14
N ARG A 779 9.11 43.51 -84.15
CA ARG A 779 7.64 43.58 -84.04
C ARG A 779 7.03 42.20 -83.82
N GLU A 780 7.54 41.19 -84.51
CA GLU A 780 7.15 39.78 -84.44
C GLU A 780 7.51 39.19 -83.08
N GLN A 781 8.70 39.50 -82.54
CA GLN A 781 9.11 39.09 -81.20
C GLN A 781 8.27 39.79 -80.12
N ASN A 782 8.08 41.12 -80.21
CA ASN A 782 7.20 41.86 -79.29
C ASN A 782 5.75 41.37 -79.36
N LYS A 783 5.25 41.01 -80.55
CA LYS A 783 3.90 40.46 -80.75
C LYS A 783 3.78 39.06 -80.12
N LYS A 784 4.78 38.19 -80.32
CA LYS A 784 4.82 36.82 -79.75
C LYS A 784 4.91 36.79 -78.22
N MET A 785 5.40 37.84 -77.58
CA MET A 785 5.36 37.98 -76.11
C MET A 785 4.06 38.62 -75.60
N ARG A 786 3.48 39.56 -76.36
CA ARG A 786 2.21 40.20 -76.00
C ARG A 786 1.04 39.23 -76.05
N GLU A 787 1.00 38.29 -77.00
CA GLU A 787 -0.12 37.33 -77.12
C GLU A 787 -0.30 36.46 -75.84
N PRO A 788 0.73 35.75 -75.32
CA PRO A 788 0.63 35.05 -74.04
C PRO A 788 0.31 35.96 -72.85
N MET A 789 0.77 37.22 -72.86
CA MET A 789 0.51 38.18 -71.79
C MET A 789 -0.95 38.64 -71.75
N HIS A 790 -1.53 38.99 -72.90
CA HIS A 790 -2.96 39.29 -72.99
C HIS A 790 -3.80 38.07 -72.60
N GLU A 791 -3.39 36.87 -73.00
CA GLU A 791 -4.08 35.63 -72.60
C GLU A 791 -3.95 35.36 -71.09
N LEU A 792 -2.84 35.74 -70.45
CA LEU A 792 -2.69 35.68 -69.00
C LEU A 792 -3.67 36.60 -68.27
N ILE A 793 -3.75 37.88 -68.67
CA ILE A 793 -4.67 38.85 -68.07
C ILE A 793 -6.12 38.45 -68.35
N LYS A 794 -6.43 38.04 -69.59
CA LYS A 794 -7.77 37.60 -69.97
C LYS A 794 -8.20 36.37 -69.16
N SER A 795 -7.36 35.34 -69.11
CA SER A 795 -7.68 34.13 -68.34
C SER A 795 -7.71 34.38 -66.82
N GLU A 796 -7.03 35.41 -66.31
CA GLU A 796 -7.16 35.86 -64.92
C GLU A 796 -8.56 36.44 -64.68
N ARG A 797 -9.03 37.31 -65.57
CA ARG A 797 -10.37 37.89 -65.51
C ARG A 797 -11.45 36.80 -65.56
N ASP A 798 -11.30 35.84 -66.47
CA ASP A 798 -12.22 34.71 -66.60
C ASP A 798 -12.23 33.84 -65.33
N TYR A 799 -11.06 33.61 -64.71
CA TYR A 799 -10.96 32.87 -63.45
C TYR A 799 -11.61 33.62 -62.29
N ILE A 800 -11.40 34.95 -62.18
CA ILE A 800 -12.05 35.78 -61.16
C ILE A 800 -13.57 35.73 -61.30
N GLU A 801 -14.06 35.75 -62.54
CA GLU A 801 -15.49 35.65 -62.82
C GLU A 801 -16.06 34.27 -62.45
N ASP A 802 -15.33 33.18 -62.73
CA ASP A 802 -15.70 31.84 -62.28
C ASP A 802 -15.74 31.75 -60.73
N LEU A 803 -14.75 32.34 -60.05
CA LEU A 803 -14.72 32.37 -58.58
C LEU A 803 -15.92 33.18 -58.03
N ARG A 804 -16.18 34.36 -58.60
CA ARG A 804 -17.30 35.24 -58.23
C ARG A 804 -18.63 34.51 -58.37
N LYS A 805 -18.83 33.81 -59.50
CA LYS A 805 -20.03 33.02 -59.78
C LYS A 805 -20.27 31.93 -58.75
N CYS A 806 -19.22 31.22 -58.31
CA CYS A 806 -19.35 30.23 -57.25
C CYS A 806 -19.77 30.85 -55.91
N ILE A 807 -19.22 32.02 -55.57
CA ILE A 807 -19.57 32.74 -54.33
C ILE A 807 -21.02 33.24 -54.40
N GLU A 808 -21.39 33.94 -55.47
CA GLU A 808 -22.71 34.56 -55.64
C GLU A 808 -23.85 33.55 -55.82
N VAL A 809 -23.56 32.36 -56.36
CA VAL A 809 -24.57 31.31 -56.56
C VAL A 809 -24.50 30.27 -55.45
N TYR A 810 -23.39 29.53 -55.31
CA TYR A 810 -23.35 28.36 -54.43
C TYR A 810 -23.15 28.72 -52.96
N ILE A 811 -22.23 29.63 -52.64
CA ILE A 811 -21.98 30.04 -51.25
C ILE A 811 -23.16 30.86 -50.73
N ALA A 812 -23.66 31.82 -51.52
CA ALA A 812 -24.79 32.65 -51.11
C ALA A 812 -26.08 31.83 -50.93
N GLU A 813 -26.39 30.85 -51.79
CA GLU A 813 -27.55 29.97 -51.60
C GLU A 813 -27.35 29.01 -50.43
N PHE A 814 -26.12 28.54 -50.16
CA PHE A 814 -25.82 27.77 -48.96
C PHE A 814 -26.05 28.60 -47.69
N ASP A 815 -25.51 29.81 -47.63
CA ASP A 815 -25.64 30.72 -46.49
C ASP A 815 -27.09 31.17 -46.29
N SER A 816 -27.82 31.40 -47.38
CA SER A 816 -29.27 31.69 -47.36
C SER A 816 -30.07 30.49 -46.85
N ALA A 817 -29.76 29.27 -47.29
CA ALA A 817 -30.41 28.05 -46.79
C ALA A 817 -30.09 27.79 -45.31
N GLU A 818 -28.88 28.12 -44.85
CA GLU A 818 -28.49 28.06 -43.45
C GLU A 818 -29.25 29.09 -42.60
N ALA A 819 -29.30 30.35 -43.04
CA ALA A 819 -30.02 31.43 -42.35
C ALA A 819 -31.53 31.19 -42.27
N ASN A 820 -32.13 30.62 -43.33
CA ASN A 820 -33.55 30.30 -43.39
C ASN A 820 -33.89 28.91 -42.78
N SER A 821 -32.92 28.20 -42.21
CA SER A 821 -33.08 26.87 -41.62
C SER A 821 -33.65 25.81 -42.60
N THR A 822 -33.41 25.97 -43.90
CA THR A 822 -33.80 25.03 -44.96
C THR A 822 -32.64 24.15 -45.43
N LEU A 823 -31.46 24.28 -44.82
CA LEU A 823 -30.26 23.50 -45.14
C LEU A 823 -30.43 22.01 -44.73
N PRO A 824 -30.14 21.04 -45.61
CA PRO A 824 -30.11 19.62 -45.26
C PRO A 824 -29.23 19.34 -44.04
N THR A 825 -29.67 18.46 -43.14
CA THR A 825 -28.95 18.14 -41.88
C THR A 825 -27.51 17.65 -42.12
N ILE A 826 -27.26 16.97 -43.24
CA ILE A 826 -25.94 16.48 -43.64
C ILE A 826 -24.95 17.59 -44.01
N LEU A 827 -25.45 18.79 -44.34
CA LEU A 827 -24.67 19.97 -44.72
C LEU A 827 -24.43 20.94 -43.57
N LYS A 828 -25.11 20.77 -42.43
CA LYS A 828 -24.94 21.64 -41.26
C LYS A 828 -23.50 21.59 -40.75
N ASP A 829 -22.93 22.76 -40.43
CA ASP A 829 -21.54 22.94 -39.99
C ASP A 829 -20.47 22.47 -41.02
N ARG A 830 -20.85 22.20 -42.28
CA ARG A 830 -19.94 21.74 -43.35
C ARG A 830 -19.51 22.84 -44.32
N ARG A 831 -19.89 24.12 -44.12
CA ARG A 831 -19.53 25.25 -45.01
C ARG A 831 -18.03 25.27 -45.32
N LYS A 832 -17.18 25.21 -44.29
CA LYS A 832 -15.71 25.20 -44.44
C LYS A 832 -15.19 23.94 -45.14
N ALA A 833 -15.78 22.78 -44.89
CA ALA A 833 -15.37 21.53 -45.54
C ALA A 833 -15.65 21.57 -47.06
N ILE A 834 -16.74 22.22 -47.48
CA ILE A 834 -17.18 22.28 -48.88
C ILE A 834 -16.41 23.35 -49.66
N PHE A 835 -16.34 24.57 -49.11
CA PHE A 835 -15.80 25.75 -49.80
C PHE A 835 -14.37 26.13 -49.36
N GLY A 836 -13.90 25.71 -48.19
CA GLY A 836 -12.55 26.02 -47.71
C GLY A 836 -12.29 27.53 -47.60
N ASN A 837 -11.20 27.99 -48.21
CA ASN A 837 -10.82 29.40 -48.30
C ASN A 837 -11.19 30.06 -49.65
N TYR A 838 -12.24 29.57 -50.33
CA TYR A 838 -12.66 30.05 -51.67
C TYR A 838 -12.83 31.58 -51.76
N GLU A 839 -13.46 32.20 -50.75
CA GLU A 839 -13.67 33.65 -50.70
C GLU A 839 -12.35 34.42 -50.59
N LYS A 840 -11.33 33.86 -49.91
CA LYS A 840 -9.99 34.45 -49.84
C LYS A 840 -9.26 34.39 -51.17
N LEU A 841 -9.41 33.29 -51.93
CA LEU A 841 -8.88 33.17 -53.28
C LEU A 841 -9.49 34.28 -54.15
N TYR A 842 -10.82 34.44 -54.14
CA TYR A 842 -11.48 35.49 -54.91
C TYR A 842 -10.98 36.89 -54.55
N ALA A 843 -10.95 37.23 -53.26
CA ALA A 843 -10.51 38.54 -52.80
C ALA A 843 -9.07 38.83 -53.25
N PHE A 844 -8.15 37.87 -53.10
CA PHE A 844 -6.76 38.06 -53.54
C PHE A 844 -6.63 38.27 -55.05
N HIS A 845 -7.27 37.41 -55.85
CA HIS A 845 -7.15 37.48 -57.31
C HIS A 845 -7.80 38.74 -57.87
N SER A 846 -8.98 39.12 -57.37
CA SER A 846 -9.72 40.29 -57.84
C SER A 846 -9.14 41.64 -57.36
N GLU A 847 -8.77 41.76 -56.09
CA GLU A 847 -8.38 43.04 -55.50
C GLU A 847 -6.87 43.31 -55.59
N LYS A 848 -6.04 42.28 -55.80
CA LYS A 848 -4.58 42.39 -55.80
C LYS A 848 -3.95 41.81 -57.06
N PHE A 849 -4.03 40.50 -57.28
CA PHE A 849 -3.18 39.82 -58.27
C PHE A 849 -3.47 40.24 -59.71
N PHE A 850 -4.74 40.44 -60.07
CA PHE A 850 -5.12 40.96 -61.38
C PHE A 850 -4.48 42.32 -61.69
N HIS A 851 -4.50 43.23 -60.71
CA HIS A 851 -3.89 44.55 -60.86
C HIS A 851 -2.37 44.46 -60.98
N GLU A 852 -1.71 43.57 -60.23
CA GLU A 852 -0.27 43.33 -60.36
C GLU A 852 0.12 42.81 -61.75
N LEU A 853 -0.61 41.83 -62.28
CA LEU A 853 -0.38 41.34 -63.64
C LEU A 853 -0.61 42.43 -64.69
N SER A 854 -1.64 43.25 -64.52
CA SER A 854 -2.00 44.32 -65.46
C SER A 854 -0.92 45.42 -65.55
N LYS A 855 -0.12 45.65 -64.50
CA LYS A 855 1.00 46.62 -64.54
C LYS A 855 2.02 46.31 -65.63
N TYR A 856 2.16 45.04 -66.00
CA TYR A 856 3.16 44.55 -66.94
C TYR A 856 2.55 44.18 -68.31
N GLU A 857 1.32 44.60 -68.60
CA GLU A 857 0.64 44.34 -69.89
C GLU A 857 1.50 44.79 -71.09
N ASP A 858 2.14 45.95 -70.96
CA ASP A 858 3.03 46.51 -71.99
C ASP A 858 4.48 46.01 -71.91
N ASP A 859 4.85 45.32 -70.82
CA ASP A 859 6.21 44.86 -70.50
C ASP A 859 6.23 43.38 -70.07
N PRO A 860 5.87 42.44 -70.97
CA PRO A 860 5.65 41.04 -70.63
C PRO A 860 6.89 40.30 -70.11
N GLU A 861 8.10 40.82 -70.36
CA GLU A 861 9.36 40.25 -69.84
C GLU A 861 9.49 40.39 -68.31
N GLU A 862 8.81 41.35 -67.70
CA GLU A 862 8.93 41.67 -66.27
C GLU A 862 7.77 41.11 -65.43
N VAL A 863 6.78 40.44 -66.04
CA VAL A 863 5.59 39.92 -65.33
C VAL A 863 5.95 38.91 -64.23
N GLY A 864 7.10 38.23 -64.34
CA GLY A 864 7.64 37.34 -63.31
C GLY A 864 7.84 38.03 -61.95
N CYS A 865 8.01 39.36 -61.92
CA CYS A 865 8.04 40.16 -60.68
C CYS A 865 6.74 40.00 -59.87
N SER A 866 5.57 39.96 -60.53
CA SER A 866 4.28 39.79 -59.86
C SER A 866 4.21 38.46 -59.13
N PHE A 867 4.68 37.38 -59.77
CA PHE A 867 4.76 36.08 -59.13
C PHE A 867 5.79 36.08 -58.02
N THR A 868 6.96 36.68 -58.20
CA THR A 868 8.02 36.70 -57.16
C THR A 868 7.57 37.40 -55.87
N VAL A 869 6.77 38.47 -55.97
CA VAL A 869 6.23 39.17 -54.79
C VAL A 869 5.17 38.33 -54.06
N TRP A 870 4.33 37.63 -54.83
CA TRP A 870 3.13 36.99 -54.30
C TRP A 870 3.21 35.46 -54.21
N VAL A 871 4.29 34.82 -54.69
CA VAL A 871 4.42 33.35 -54.80
C VAL A 871 4.27 32.66 -53.45
N ASP A 872 4.82 33.21 -52.38
CA ASP A 872 4.70 32.62 -51.04
C ASP A 872 3.25 32.69 -50.53
N TYR A 873 2.53 33.78 -50.82
CA TYR A 873 1.11 33.91 -50.45
C TYR A 873 0.18 33.09 -51.35
N LEU A 874 0.49 33.01 -52.65
CA LEU A 874 -0.16 32.09 -53.59
C LEU A 874 0.02 30.64 -53.11
N ASN A 875 1.24 30.24 -52.74
CA ASN A 875 1.52 28.91 -52.20
C ASN A 875 0.70 28.65 -50.93
N GLU A 876 0.63 29.61 -50.00
CA GLU A 876 -0.20 29.50 -48.78
C GLU A 876 -1.68 29.31 -49.14
N LEU A 877 -2.26 30.23 -49.91
CA LEU A 877 -3.66 30.22 -50.32
C LEU A 877 -4.05 28.92 -51.04
N TYR A 878 -3.25 28.49 -52.00
CA TYR A 878 -3.53 27.29 -52.79
C TYR A 878 -3.22 26.00 -52.01
N THR A 879 -2.22 25.99 -51.12
CA THR A 879 -1.99 24.83 -50.24
C THR A 879 -3.17 24.62 -49.29
N ASP A 880 -3.63 25.69 -48.64
CA ASP A 880 -4.82 25.66 -47.77
C ASP A 880 -6.05 25.13 -48.52
N TYR A 881 -6.25 25.61 -49.75
CA TYR A 881 -7.36 25.19 -50.58
C TYR A 881 -7.24 23.72 -50.98
N CYS A 882 -6.10 23.31 -51.54
CA CYS A 882 -5.86 21.95 -52.04
C CYS A 882 -5.92 20.92 -50.91
N VAL A 883 -5.33 21.20 -49.74
CA VAL A 883 -5.39 20.32 -48.57
C VAL A 883 -6.84 20.17 -48.08
N ASN A 884 -7.58 21.28 -47.95
CA ASN A 884 -8.99 21.21 -47.57
C ASN A 884 -9.83 20.42 -48.59
N MET A 885 -9.59 20.65 -49.88
CA MET A 885 -10.28 19.96 -50.97
C MET A 885 -10.00 18.46 -50.94
N GLU A 886 -8.75 18.04 -50.75
CA GLU A 886 -8.34 16.63 -50.69
C GLU A 886 -8.96 15.93 -49.46
N GLN A 887 -8.83 16.52 -48.27
CA GLN A 887 -9.35 15.95 -47.03
C GLN A 887 -10.88 15.82 -47.01
N ASN A 888 -11.59 16.76 -47.64
CA ASN A 888 -13.06 16.85 -47.58
C ASN A 888 -13.75 16.46 -48.89
N ASN A 889 -13.04 15.91 -49.88
CA ASN A 889 -13.63 15.57 -51.18
C ASN A 889 -14.81 14.58 -51.05
N HIS A 890 -14.72 13.65 -50.10
CA HIS A 890 -15.76 12.67 -49.79
C HIS A 890 -17.09 13.31 -49.37
N VAL A 891 -17.08 14.48 -48.74
CA VAL A 891 -18.28 15.19 -48.28
C VAL A 891 -19.11 15.68 -49.46
N VAL A 892 -18.46 16.21 -50.49
CA VAL A 892 -19.13 16.78 -51.67
C VAL A 892 -19.58 15.69 -52.65
N ALA A 893 -19.02 14.48 -52.52
CA ALA A 893 -19.42 13.31 -53.31
C ALA A 893 -20.65 12.55 -52.75
N LEU A 894 -21.20 12.98 -51.61
CA LEU A 894 -22.41 12.38 -51.05
C LEU A 894 -23.63 12.64 -51.95
N PRO A 895 -24.48 11.64 -52.25
CA PRO A 895 -25.62 11.81 -53.15
C PRO A 895 -26.57 12.94 -52.76
N GLU A 896 -26.80 13.13 -51.47
CA GLU A 896 -27.68 14.18 -50.91
C GLU A 896 -27.07 15.57 -51.08
N VAL A 897 -25.75 15.69 -50.92
CA VAL A 897 -25.00 16.93 -51.13
C VAL A 897 -24.95 17.28 -52.61
N MET A 898 -24.71 16.28 -53.47
CA MET A 898 -24.77 16.44 -54.91
C MET A 898 -26.16 16.91 -55.35
N SER A 899 -27.23 16.26 -54.90
CA SER A 899 -28.61 16.62 -55.25
C SER A 899 -28.97 18.05 -54.81
N PHE A 900 -28.52 18.48 -53.62
CA PHE A 900 -28.72 19.84 -53.15
C PHE A 900 -28.07 20.88 -54.07
N PHE A 901 -26.78 20.72 -54.39
CA PHE A 901 -26.08 21.67 -55.26
C PHE A 901 -26.49 21.57 -56.74
N GLU A 902 -26.99 20.42 -57.16
CA GLU A 902 -27.60 20.20 -58.47
C GLU A 902 -28.89 21.02 -58.61
N SER A 903 -29.75 21.01 -57.59
CA SER A 903 -30.96 21.85 -57.56
C SER A 903 -30.64 23.35 -57.61
N ILE A 904 -29.54 23.78 -56.97
CA ILE A 904 -29.06 25.17 -57.04
C ILE A 904 -28.58 25.51 -58.46
N ARG A 905 -27.87 24.59 -59.13
CA ARG A 905 -27.41 24.76 -60.52
C ARG A 905 -28.61 24.95 -61.47
N GLU A 906 -29.60 24.06 -61.37
CA GLU A 906 -30.81 24.10 -62.20
C GLU A 906 -31.64 25.37 -61.95
N LYS A 907 -31.82 25.75 -60.66
CA LYS A 907 -32.52 26.99 -60.26
C LYS A 907 -31.93 28.23 -60.91
N HIS A 908 -30.60 28.28 -61.06
CA HIS A 908 -29.88 29.42 -61.64
C HIS A 908 -29.61 29.28 -63.15
N GLY A 909 -30.12 28.23 -63.81
CA GLY A 909 -29.94 28.01 -65.24
C GLY A 909 -28.49 27.80 -65.67
N LEU A 910 -27.64 27.27 -64.78
CA LEU A 910 -26.20 27.10 -65.05
C LEU A 910 -25.92 25.82 -65.86
N GLU A 911 -25.01 25.93 -66.83
CA GLU A 911 -24.50 24.81 -67.62
C GLU A 911 -23.75 23.77 -66.75
N GLN A 912 -23.60 22.54 -67.26
CA GLN A 912 -22.91 21.44 -66.55
C GLN A 912 -21.45 21.76 -66.17
N ASN A 913 -20.75 22.50 -67.03
CA ASN A 913 -19.39 23.02 -66.82
C ASN A 913 -19.33 24.11 -65.72
N ASN A 914 -20.48 24.55 -65.19
CA ASN A 914 -20.61 25.49 -64.08
C ASN A 914 -21.19 24.83 -62.82
N SER A 915 -21.25 23.49 -62.76
CA SER A 915 -21.60 22.77 -61.53
C SER A 915 -20.63 23.08 -60.38
N LEU A 916 -21.07 22.90 -59.12
CA LEU A 916 -20.20 23.09 -57.95
C LEU A 916 -18.91 22.25 -58.05
N HIS A 917 -19.01 21.02 -58.56
CA HIS A 917 -17.84 20.17 -58.76
C HIS A 917 -16.83 20.81 -59.72
N SER A 918 -17.30 21.35 -60.86
CA SER A 918 -16.43 22.06 -61.80
C SER A 918 -15.82 23.32 -61.17
N MET A 919 -16.64 24.12 -60.47
CA MET A 919 -16.20 25.34 -59.79
C MET A 919 -15.14 25.08 -58.71
N ARG A 920 -15.22 23.96 -58.00
CA ARG A 920 -14.21 23.56 -57.00
C ARG A 920 -12.88 23.15 -57.60
N ILE A 921 -12.83 22.75 -58.86
CA ILE A 921 -11.59 22.35 -59.55
C ILE A 921 -10.88 23.57 -60.19
N LYS A 922 -11.61 24.65 -60.48
CA LYS A 922 -11.06 25.88 -61.11
C LYS A 922 -9.79 26.40 -60.43
N PRO A 923 -9.68 26.48 -59.08
CA PRO A 923 -8.44 26.91 -58.45
C PRO A 923 -7.25 25.99 -58.76
N VAL A 924 -7.42 24.68 -58.71
CA VAL A 924 -6.35 23.72 -59.02
C VAL A 924 -5.89 23.85 -60.48
N GLN A 925 -6.84 24.08 -61.39
CA GLN A 925 -6.54 24.35 -62.81
C GLN A 925 -5.83 25.69 -63.02
N ARG A 926 -6.06 26.69 -62.15
CA ARG A 926 -5.40 27.99 -62.28
C ARG A 926 -3.89 27.88 -62.11
N CYS A 927 -3.42 27.08 -61.15
CA CYS A 927 -1.98 26.83 -60.94
C CYS A 927 -1.31 26.27 -62.19
N THR A 928 -1.93 25.29 -62.85
CA THR A 928 -1.38 24.70 -64.09
C THR A 928 -1.46 25.67 -65.26
N ARG A 929 -2.49 26.53 -65.31
CA ARG A 929 -2.62 27.59 -66.31
C ARG A 929 -1.52 28.64 -66.19
N TYR A 930 -1.18 29.09 -64.98
CA TYR A 930 -0.07 30.01 -64.76
C TYR A 930 1.25 29.43 -65.28
N LYS A 931 1.57 28.19 -64.90
CA LYS A 931 2.77 27.51 -65.38
C LYS A 931 2.85 27.48 -66.90
N LEU A 932 1.78 27.07 -67.58
CA LEU A 932 1.74 26.99 -69.04
C LEU A 932 1.99 28.35 -69.70
N LEU A 933 1.37 29.42 -69.19
CA LEU A 933 1.49 30.76 -69.75
C LEU A 933 2.87 31.37 -69.47
N MET A 934 3.45 31.13 -68.29
CA MET A 934 4.83 31.50 -67.98
C MET A 934 5.83 30.78 -68.89
N GLU A 935 5.65 29.47 -69.13
CA GLU A 935 6.49 28.70 -70.07
C GLU A 935 6.37 29.22 -71.52
N GLN A 936 5.18 29.70 -71.93
CA GLN A 936 4.98 30.32 -73.24
C GLN A 936 5.69 31.68 -73.35
N LEU A 937 5.63 32.50 -72.30
CA LEU A 937 6.38 33.76 -72.23
C LEU A 937 7.90 33.52 -72.28
N LEU A 938 8.39 32.51 -71.53
CA LEU A 938 9.81 32.16 -71.47
C LEU A 938 10.38 31.77 -72.85
N LYS A 939 9.61 31.10 -73.71
CA LYS A 939 10.02 30.70 -75.06
C LYS A 939 10.36 31.88 -75.98
N HIS A 940 9.82 33.06 -75.68
CA HIS A 940 9.94 34.24 -76.52
C HIS A 940 10.69 35.40 -75.84
N CYS A 941 11.05 35.24 -74.56
CA CYS A 941 11.76 36.22 -73.74
C CYS A 941 13.27 36.24 -74.03
N SER A 942 13.86 37.43 -74.07
CA SER A 942 15.31 37.61 -74.14
C SER A 942 16.00 37.51 -72.77
N ASN A 943 15.27 37.80 -71.69
CA ASN A 943 15.72 37.73 -70.30
C ASN A 943 15.15 36.49 -69.60
N VAL A 944 15.98 35.44 -69.48
CA VAL A 944 15.52 34.06 -69.20
C VAL A 944 15.36 33.77 -67.70
N GLU A 945 15.93 34.58 -66.81
CA GLU A 945 16.10 34.20 -65.39
C GLU A 945 14.89 34.49 -64.49
N GLU A 946 14.06 35.48 -64.77
CA GLU A 946 12.96 35.87 -63.86
C GLU A 946 11.64 35.11 -64.11
N ILE A 947 11.42 34.67 -65.35
CA ILE A 947 10.25 33.86 -65.74
C ILE A 947 10.51 32.37 -65.47
N ARG A 948 11.78 31.95 -65.43
CA ARG A 948 12.20 30.60 -65.07
C ARG A 948 12.11 30.38 -63.57
#